data_AF-A0A2K3QM23-F1
#
_entry.id   AF-A0A2K3QM23-F1
#
_cell.length_a   1.000
_cell.length_b   1.000
_cell.length_c   1.000
_cell.angle_alpha   90.00
_cell.angle_beta   90.00
_cell.angle_gamma   90.00
#
_symmetry.space_group_name_H-M   'P 1'
#
loop_
_entity.id
_entity.type
_entity.pdbx_description
1 polymer ?
#
loop_
_entity_poly.entity_id
_entity_poly.type
_entity_poly.pdbx_seq_one_letter_code
_entity_poly.pdbx_strand_id
1 'polypeptide(L)'
;MDVVYIRSYPSRPQDVDDSSASSGGDAANLRRSWRVSIRINDRDAVSAVMVDPFQEVQYRTVLETYLRSSDRPRWSAQSLTEADDGADEAARAEDLMQEYGESLLSQLGLETGLFGVGTTEAQIYVVEHHDVDPTSKTLGGVHCLAWELLEAVHIAHLPKLRLRVTRVSDFPAPRFLCPARPSPLAAIQADRNAQFKILLVIARDFTRTGAERDPEPDLAQWPLMRLQKKLRGRLLLELVRPGSREDLERHLELRTAQNVEFNLVHFDLHGRIMRDECGTLVPWLLFAKQHVPNGHGYHMPETHLAKAEDIAELLARHRVENVVLNACLSAYNRTGPATNLAHIFLKHGVQNISAMWFYVHWQTVATYLEAFYEKLLVKCVDFHVAAQRGRDAIRDQPTSRTGRAYHDFFLCVNYARSVHRTQSMQRDPSPTSSAMSQGSTASTSNSMKSFRSGKWRPPTPRLGDSLTMGDEPIMRLQLHLLELEYKLTTFRVVYASDLRQAGSDLNATMDRMVNMWLGTNLVDEVLFYKAKDFGKRRILTDNVSPRERRTRHTNGGYLHLLFPRPVRALRQTLHVVREVDPVVDPGLQADDLENRRREERRFLAQEGLQRFARKLHAEEHSYMLFLGSGNAQWWRTYLQHLEGEWWVHKPWGFTVHTRYLQAEGSRLCV
;
A
#
# COMPACT_ATOMS: atom_id res chain seq x y z
N MET A 1 8.67 -13.37 -28.30
CA MET A 1 9.34 -12.92 -27.07
C MET A 1 10.33 -14.00 -26.70
N ASP A 2 11.60 -13.64 -26.55
CA ASP A 2 12.63 -14.60 -26.15
C ASP A 2 12.63 -14.77 -24.62
N VAL A 3 12.96 -15.97 -24.14
CA VAL A 3 12.94 -16.31 -22.71
C VAL A 3 14.29 -16.88 -22.29
N VAL A 4 14.90 -16.30 -21.27
CA VAL A 4 16.17 -16.75 -20.68
C VAL A 4 15.87 -17.30 -19.29
N TYR A 5 16.30 -18.53 -19.03
CA TYR A 5 16.24 -19.17 -17.71
C TYR A 5 17.64 -19.29 -17.15
N ILE A 6 17.89 -18.64 -16.01
CA ILE A 6 19.13 -18.75 -15.25
C ILE A 6 18.78 -19.58 -14.02
N ARG A 7 19.27 -20.82 -13.92
CA ARG A 7 19.03 -21.68 -12.75
C ARG A 7 20.31 -21.81 -11.94
N SER A 8 20.26 -21.43 -10.67
CA SER A 8 21.33 -21.75 -9.74
C SER A 8 21.11 -23.14 -9.13
N TYR A 9 22.19 -23.89 -8.98
CA TYR A 9 22.18 -25.15 -8.22
C TYR A 9 22.67 -24.87 -6.81
N PRO A 10 22.09 -25.52 -5.77
CA PRO A 10 22.67 -25.48 -4.45
C PRO A 10 24.07 -26.11 -4.52
N SER A 11 25.10 -25.26 -4.50
CA SER A 11 26.49 -25.71 -4.43
C SER A 11 26.68 -26.37 -3.06
N ARG A 12 27.09 -27.65 -3.02
CA ARG A 12 27.88 -28.13 -1.87
C ARG A 12 29.13 -27.25 -1.78
N PRO A 13 29.69 -27.02 -0.58
CA PRO A 13 31.02 -26.45 -0.47
C PRO A 13 31.99 -27.44 -1.14
N GLN A 14 32.29 -27.20 -2.41
CA GLN A 14 33.48 -27.73 -3.05
C GLN A 14 34.53 -26.65 -2.87
N ASP A 15 35.53 -26.97 -2.06
CA ASP A 15 36.81 -26.26 -2.02
C ASP A 15 37.25 -26.05 -3.46
N VAL A 16 37.20 -24.80 -3.91
CA VAL A 16 37.82 -24.39 -5.15
C VAL A 16 39.31 -24.36 -4.86
N ASP A 17 40.00 -25.42 -5.26
CA ASP A 17 41.45 -25.61 -5.35
C ASP A 17 42.30 -24.96 -4.26
N ASP A 18 42.70 -25.83 -3.34
CA ASP A 18 43.65 -25.70 -2.25
C ASP A 18 45.11 -25.44 -2.73
N SER A 19 45.31 -24.41 -3.56
CA SER A 19 46.65 -24.03 -4.06
C SER A 19 47.01 -22.55 -3.89
N SER A 20 46.21 -21.77 -3.17
CA SER A 20 46.60 -20.40 -2.79
C SER A 20 46.13 -19.94 -1.40
N ALA A 21 45.69 -20.85 -0.54
CA ALA A 21 45.37 -20.54 0.86
C ALA A 21 46.65 -20.40 1.71
N SER A 22 47.41 -19.34 1.44
CA SER A 22 48.37 -18.77 2.40
C SER A 22 48.24 -17.26 2.41
N SER A 23 47.25 -16.77 3.16
CA SER A 23 47.25 -15.49 3.90
C SER A 23 45.82 -15.17 4.33
N GLY A 24 45.66 -14.70 5.56
CA GLY A 24 44.38 -14.27 6.13
C GLY A 24 43.81 -13.04 5.41
N GLY A 25 43.22 -13.25 4.24
CA GLY A 25 42.48 -12.23 3.51
C GLY A 25 41.11 -11.99 4.14
N ASP A 26 40.82 -10.73 4.48
CA ASP A 26 39.51 -10.28 4.96
C ASP A 26 38.39 -10.81 4.05
N ALA A 27 37.42 -11.54 4.63
CA ALA A 27 36.26 -12.06 3.91
C ALA A 27 35.47 -10.98 3.14
N ALA A 28 35.61 -9.71 3.53
CA ALA A 28 34.99 -8.55 2.90
C ALA A 28 35.50 -8.25 1.46
N ASN A 29 36.67 -8.75 1.08
CA ASN A 29 37.30 -8.47 -0.22
C ASN A 29 37.07 -9.56 -1.28
N LEU A 30 36.45 -10.69 -0.90
CA LEU A 30 36.16 -11.80 -1.83
C LEU A 30 34.87 -11.54 -2.61
N ARG A 31 34.94 -11.68 -3.94
CA ARG A 31 33.74 -11.68 -4.79
C ARG A 31 33.04 -13.03 -4.69
N ARG A 32 31.72 -12.99 -4.50
CA ARG A 32 30.87 -14.19 -4.42
C ARG A 32 30.68 -14.76 -5.83
N SER A 33 30.55 -16.08 -5.94
CA SER A 33 30.30 -16.73 -7.22
C SER A 33 29.31 -17.90 -7.09
N TRP A 34 28.58 -18.17 -8.17
CA TRP A 34 27.56 -19.22 -8.25
C TRP A 34 27.68 -19.97 -9.57
N ARG A 35 27.57 -21.30 -9.52
CA ARG A 35 27.39 -22.10 -10.72
C ARG A 35 25.93 -22.06 -11.15
N VAL A 36 25.69 -21.68 -12.40
CA VAL A 36 24.35 -21.58 -12.96
C VAL A 36 24.26 -22.35 -14.28
N SER A 37 23.06 -22.81 -14.62
CA SER A 37 22.74 -23.21 -16.00
C SER A 37 21.87 -22.14 -16.64
N ILE A 38 22.28 -21.66 -17.81
CA ILE A 38 21.59 -20.65 -18.60
C ILE A 38 20.95 -21.36 -19.80
N ARG A 39 19.64 -21.22 -19.95
CA ARG A 39 18.88 -21.77 -21.07
C ARG A 39 18.11 -20.68 -21.77
N ILE A 40 18.25 -20.58 -23.09
CA ILE A 40 17.56 -19.56 -23.89
C ILE A 40 16.54 -20.26 -24.78
N ASN A 41 15.27 -19.88 -24.64
CA ASN A 41 14.13 -20.53 -25.27
C ASN A 41 14.18 -22.06 -25.00
N ASP A 42 14.06 -22.86 -26.06
CA ASP A 42 14.10 -24.32 -26.01
C ASP A 42 15.48 -24.90 -26.37
N ARG A 43 16.54 -24.09 -26.35
CA ARG A 43 17.92 -24.56 -26.60
C ARG A 43 18.46 -25.33 -25.39
N ASP A 44 19.56 -26.04 -25.59
CA ASP A 44 20.24 -26.73 -24.50
C ASP A 44 20.77 -25.74 -23.45
N ALA A 45 20.75 -26.16 -22.19
CA ALA A 45 21.23 -25.35 -21.09
C ALA A 45 22.77 -25.35 -21.06
N VAL A 46 23.37 -24.18 -21.03
CA VAL A 46 24.82 -23.97 -20.94
C VAL A 46 25.19 -23.73 -19.49
N SER A 47 26.21 -24.43 -18.98
CA SER A 47 26.75 -24.17 -17.65
C SER A 47 27.65 -22.92 -17.68
N ALA A 48 27.44 -22.01 -16.73
CA ALA A 48 28.23 -20.81 -16.55
C ALA A 48 28.55 -20.58 -15.06
N VAL A 49 29.53 -19.74 -14.79
CA VAL A 49 29.84 -19.26 -13.43
C VAL A 49 29.52 -17.77 -13.40
N MET A 50 28.55 -17.41 -12.57
CA MET A 50 28.24 -16.02 -12.28
C MET A 50 29.10 -15.55 -11.11
N VAL A 51 29.77 -14.42 -11.28
CA VAL A 51 30.55 -13.72 -10.25
C VAL A 51 29.86 -12.40 -9.95
N ASP A 52 29.68 -12.11 -8.66
CA ASP A 52 29.17 -10.83 -8.20
C ASP A 52 30.09 -9.69 -8.69
N PRO A 53 29.60 -8.74 -9.51
CA PRO A 53 30.42 -7.63 -9.96
C PRO A 53 30.95 -6.77 -8.81
N PHE A 54 30.23 -6.76 -7.67
CA PHE A 54 30.61 -6.02 -6.48
C PHE A 54 31.15 -6.93 -5.37
N GLN A 55 32.14 -6.43 -4.64
CA GLN A 55 32.56 -6.96 -3.35
C GLN A 55 31.55 -6.58 -2.26
N GLU A 56 31.57 -7.27 -1.11
CA GLU A 56 30.59 -7.02 -0.04
C GLU A 56 30.60 -5.55 0.42
N VAL A 57 31.80 -4.98 0.56
CA VAL A 57 32.03 -3.58 0.94
C VAL A 57 31.43 -2.59 -0.06
N GLN A 58 31.46 -2.90 -1.36
CA GLN A 58 30.99 -1.99 -2.41
C GLN A 58 29.48 -1.80 -2.36
N TYR A 59 28.70 -2.78 -1.95
CA TYR A 59 27.26 -2.56 -1.75
C TYR A 59 26.99 -1.61 -0.59
N ARG A 60 27.82 -1.61 0.48
CA ARG A 60 27.68 -0.63 1.56
C ARG A 60 28.11 0.75 1.09
N THR A 61 29.28 0.86 0.46
CA THR A 61 29.84 2.16 0.08
C THR A 61 29.17 2.80 -1.12
N VAL A 62 28.67 2.00 -2.07
CA VAL A 62 27.97 2.45 -3.28
C VAL A 62 26.47 2.47 -3.03
N LEU A 63 25.80 1.30 -2.94
CA LEU A 63 24.34 1.23 -2.91
C LEU A 63 23.75 1.79 -1.62
N GLU A 64 24.21 1.37 -0.44
CA GLU A 64 23.64 1.88 0.81
C GLU A 64 23.92 3.37 1.01
N THR A 65 25.11 3.86 0.69
CA THR A 65 25.42 5.30 0.77
C THR A 65 24.58 6.11 -0.21
N TYR A 66 24.52 5.69 -1.49
CA TYR A 66 23.70 6.33 -2.52
C TYR A 66 22.23 6.41 -2.11
N LEU A 67 21.69 5.32 -1.53
CA LEU A 67 20.30 5.27 -1.09
C LEU A 67 20.08 6.06 0.22
N ARG A 68 21.02 6.06 1.15
CA ARG A 68 20.89 6.83 2.41
C ARG A 68 21.06 8.34 2.20
N SER A 69 21.97 8.75 1.32
CA SER A 69 22.03 10.14 0.86
C SER A 69 20.73 10.50 0.13
N SER A 70 20.11 9.53 -0.57
CA SER A 70 18.77 9.62 -1.15
C SER A 70 17.58 9.59 -0.16
N ASP A 71 17.79 9.37 1.16
CA ASP A 71 16.69 9.29 2.14
C ASP A 71 16.69 10.43 3.16
N ARG A 72 17.85 10.99 3.53
CA ARG A 72 17.92 12.09 4.51
C ARG A 72 18.05 13.46 3.83
N PRO A 73 17.13 14.42 4.04
CA PRO A 73 17.44 15.82 3.80
C PRO A 73 18.47 16.26 4.86
N ARG A 74 19.70 16.56 4.45
CA ARG A 74 20.70 17.20 5.32
C ARG A 74 20.22 18.63 5.64
N TRP A 75 19.44 18.79 6.71
CA TRP A 75 19.11 20.10 7.28
C TRP A 75 19.89 20.32 8.58
N SER A 76 21.21 20.47 8.44
CA SER A 76 22.02 21.21 9.40
C SER A 76 22.51 22.49 8.70
N ALA A 77 22.39 23.64 9.36
CA ALA A 77 22.80 24.95 8.86
C ALA A 77 24.33 25.07 8.59
N GLN A 78 25.10 24.00 8.79
CA GLN A 78 26.55 23.93 8.60
C GLN A 78 26.98 23.28 7.27
N SER A 79 26.08 22.70 6.48
CA SER A 79 26.43 21.91 5.29
C SER A 79 26.22 22.62 3.94
N LEU A 80 26.16 23.96 3.93
CA LEU A 80 26.08 24.75 2.69
C LEU A 80 27.39 24.77 1.86
N THR A 81 28.46 24.16 2.38
CA THR A 81 29.76 24.05 1.69
C THR A 81 30.06 22.65 1.12
N GLU A 82 29.21 21.65 1.34
CA GLU A 82 29.42 20.25 0.90
C GLU A 82 28.46 19.80 -0.22
N ALA A 83 27.68 20.72 -0.80
CA ALA A 83 26.66 20.38 -1.80
C ALA A 83 27.22 19.93 -3.16
N ASP A 84 28.46 20.33 -3.49
CA ASP A 84 29.13 20.00 -4.76
C ASP A 84 29.70 18.57 -4.72
N ASP A 85 30.34 18.18 -3.61
CA ASP A 85 31.01 16.88 -3.45
C ASP A 85 30.02 15.69 -3.47
N GLY A 86 28.81 15.89 -2.94
CA GLY A 86 27.76 14.86 -2.92
C GLY A 86 27.11 14.58 -4.27
N ALA A 87 27.18 15.51 -5.23
CA ALA A 87 26.63 15.32 -6.57
C ALA A 87 27.53 14.41 -7.41
N ASP A 88 28.85 14.61 -7.32
CA ASP A 88 29.87 13.80 -7.98
C ASP A 88 29.89 12.37 -7.43
N GLU A 89 29.73 12.20 -6.11
CA GLU A 89 29.62 10.86 -5.51
C GLU A 89 28.39 10.08 -6.00
N ALA A 90 27.25 10.76 -6.17
CA ALA A 90 26.02 10.13 -6.63
C ALA A 90 26.10 9.73 -8.11
N ALA A 91 26.71 10.58 -8.96
CA ALA A 91 26.97 10.25 -10.36
C ALA A 91 27.92 9.05 -10.48
N ARG A 92 29.02 9.05 -9.73
CA ARG A 92 29.96 7.91 -9.68
C ARG A 92 29.28 6.62 -9.24
N ALA A 93 28.37 6.68 -8.27
CA ALA A 93 27.60 5.51 -7.84
C ALA A 93 26.69 4.98 -8.96
N GLU A 94 26.07 5.87 -9.74
CA GLU A 94 25.24 5.50 -10.90
C GLU A 94 26.04 4.86 -12.02
N ASP A 95 27.23 5.38 -12.33
CA ASP A 95 28.15 4.77 -13.30
C ASP A 95 28.53 3.36 -12.86
N LEU A 96 28.89 3.16 -11.58
CA LEU A 96 29.19 1.83 -11.03
C LEU A 96 27.99 0.89 -11.08
N MET A 97 26.75 1.39 -10.90
CA MET A 97 25.54 0.58 -11.05
C MET A 97 25.29 0.19 -12.51
N GLN A 98 25.60 1.07 -13.46
CA GLN A 98 25.53 0.76 -14.88
C GLN A 98 26.56 -0.31 -15.25
N GLU A 99 27.83 -0.13 -14.86
CA GLU A 99 28.90 -1.12 -15.03
C GLU A 99 28.54 -2.47 -14.41
N TYR A 100 27.88 -2.47 -13.24
CA TYR A 100 27.37 -3.68 -12.61
C TYR A 100 26.38 -4.42 -13.53
N GLY A 101 25.41 -3.70 -14.10
CA GLY A 101 24.42 -4.27 -15.02
C GLY A 101 25.07 -4.84 -16.29
N GLU A 102 26.00 -4.10 -16.90
CA GLU A 102 26.75 -4.52 -18.08
C GLU A 102 27.64 -5.73 -17.79
N SER A 103 28.28 -5.78 -16.62
CA SER A 103 29.05 -6.93 -16.16
C SER A 103 28.17 -8.16 -15.96
N LEU A 104 26.97 -8.02 -15.38
CA LEU A 104 26.03 -9.14 -15.30
C LEU A 104 25.61 -9.63 -16.68
N LEU A 105 25.31 -8.71 -17.62
CA LEU A 105 24.87 -9.08 -18.96
C LEU A 105 25.96 -9.85 -19.74
N SER A 106 27.20 -9.37 -19.70
CA SER A 106 28.34 -10.02 -20.38
C SER A 106 28.60 -11.43 -19.85
N GLN A 107 28.47 -11.65 -18.53
CA GLN A 107 28.58 -12.98 -17.91
C GLN A 107 27.49 -13.96 -18.36
N LEU A 108 26.32 -13.47 -18.78
CA LEU A 108 25.25 -14.32 -19.33
C LEU A 108 25.56 -14.80 -20.76
N GLY A 109 26.61 -14.27 -21.40
CA GLY A 109 27.01 -14.64 -22.76
C GLY A 109 25.95 -14.32 -23.81
N LEU A 110 25.11 -13.30 -23.57
CA LEU A 110 23.98 -12.94 -24.43
C LEU A 110 24.38 -12.17 -25.70
N GLU A 111 25.67 -12.02 -25.99
CA GLU A 111 26.19 -10.94 -26.84
C GLU A 111 26.21 -11.18 -28.36
N THR A 112 25.79 -12.33 -28.91
CA THR A 112 25.70 -12.48 -30.37
C THR A 112 24.69 -13.55 -30.83
N GLY A 113 23.71 -13.16 -31.66
CA GLY A 113 22.87 -14.08 -32.44
C GLY A 113 21.87 -14.97 -31.67
N LEU A 114 21.71 -14.75 -30.36
CA LEU A 114 20.85 -15.58 -29.50
C LEU A 114 19.38 -15.15 -29.53
N PHE A 115 19.13 -13.85 -29.63
CA PHE A 115 17.78 -13.29 -29.78
C PHE A 115 17.35 -13.33 -31.25
N GLY A 116 16.07 -13.62 -31.48
CA GLY A 116 15.51 -13.63 -32.83
C GLY A 116 15.65 -12.27 -33.53
N VAL A 117 15.87 -12.28 -34.85
CA VAL A 117 15.88 -11.04 -35.65
C VAL A 117 14.53 -10.34 -35.50
N GLY A 118 14.53 -9.14 -34.91
CA GLY A 118 13.31 -8.35 -34.65
C GLY A 118 12.69 -8.50 -33.25
N THR A 119 13.29 -9.26 -32.33
CA THR A 119 12.82 -9.32 -30.93
C THR A 119 12.95 -7.95 -30.26
N THR A 120 11.83 -7.43 -29.74
CA THR A 120 11.77 -6.16 -29.00
C THR A 120 11.72 -6.36 -27.48
N GLU A 121 11.40 -7.56 -27.00
CA GLU A 121 11.31 -7.88 -25.58
C GLU A 121 11.83 -9.29 -25.28
N ALA A 122 12.62 -9.42 -24.21
CA ALA A 122 13.09 -10.69 -23.68
C ALA A 122 12.85 -10.80 -22.17
N GLN A 123 12.36 -11.95 -21.72
CA GLN A 123 12.08 -12.25 -20.32
C GLN A 123 13.21 -13.09 -19.73
N ILE A 124 13.79 -12.63 -18.63
CA ILE A 124 14.80 -13.31 -17.83
C ILE A 124 14.13 -13.85 -16.57
N TYR A 125 14.16 -15.16 -16.40
CA TYR A 125 13.77 -15.86 -15.19
C TYR A 125 15.03 -16.28 -14.44
N VAL A 126 15.25 -15.69 -13.27
CA VAL A 126 16.30 -16.11 -12.34
C VAL A 126 15.68 -17.09 -11.38
N VAL A 127 16.12 -18.34 -11.39
CA VAL A 127 15.55 -19.45 -10.63
C VAL A 127 16.54 -19.94 -9.59
N GLU A 128 16.08 -19.99 -8.34
CA GLU A 128 16.79 -20.59 -7.22
C GLU A 128 15.95 -21.73 -6.66
N HIS A 129 16.55 -22.92 -6.56
CA HIS A 129 15.90 -24.08 -5.97
C HIS A 129 16.33 -24.20 -4.50
N HIS A 130 15.35 -24.28 -3.60
CA HIS A 130 15.58 -24.45 -2.17
C HIS A 130 15.25 -25.88 -1.76
N ASP A 131 16.26 -26.69 -1.50
CA ASP A 131 16.09 -28.03 -0.93
C ASP A 131 15.79 -27.97 0.57
N VAL A 132 15.21 -29.05 1.11
CA VAL A 132 14.72 -29.15 2.51
C VAL A 132 15.87 -29.16 3.54
N ASP A 133 17.14 -29.22 3.14
CA ASP A 133 18.24 -29.43 4.09
C ASP A 133 18.44 -28.22 5.03
N PRO A 134 18.02 -28.31 6.30
CA PRO A 134 18.12 -27.21 7.26
C PRO A 134 19.56 -26.98 7.73
N THR A 135 20.49 -27.88 7.38
CA THR A 135 21.89 -27.84 7.85
C THR A 135 22.82 -27.11 6.89
N SER A 136 22.37 -26.85 5.66
CA SER A 136 23.15 -26.12 4.68
C SER A 136 23.18 -24.62 5.00
N LYS A 137 24.22 -24.18 5.73
CA LYS A 137 24.58 -22.76 5.88
C LYS A 137 25.15 -22.20 4.57
N THR A 138 24.46 -22.38 3.45
CA THR A 138 24.85 -21.77 2.18
C THR A 138 24.78 -20.26 2.33
N LEU A 139 25.90 -19.56 2.09
CA LEU A 139 25.89 -18.12 1.83
C LEU A 139 24.83 -17.83 0.76
N GLY A 140 24.12 -16.71 0.91
CA GLY A 140 22.91 -16.37 0.14
C GLY A 140 22.96 -16.74 -1.34
N GLY A 141 21.84 -17.23 -1.86
CA GLY A 141 21.77 -17.69 -3.25
C GLY A 141 21.80 -16.56 -4.27
N VAL A 142 21.67 -16.94 -5.53
CA VAL A 142 21.91 -16.06 -6.67
C VAL A 142 20.94 -14.85 -6.70
N HIS A 143 19.83 -14.91 -5.97
CA HIS A 143 18.94 -13.76 -5.76
C HIS A 143 19.55 -12.62 -4.92
N CYS A 144 20.77 -12.73 -4.39
CA CYS A 144 21.40 -11.58 -3.73
C CYS A 144 21.95 -10.52 -4.71
N LEU A 145 22.00 -10.81 -6.02
CA LEU A 145 22.46 -9.90 -7.07
C LEU A 145 21.38 -8.88 -7.46
N ALA A 146 21.81 -7.70 -7.94
CA ALA A 146 20.95 -6.62 -8.45
C ALA A 146 20.41 -6.91 -9.87
N TRP A 147 19.67 -8.00 -10.05
CA TRP A 147 19.21 -8.45 -11.36
C TRP A 147 18.41 -7.40 -12.13
N GLU A 148 17.62 -6.59 -11.43
CA GLU A 148 16.77 -5.57 -12.02
C GLU A 148 17.58 -4.51 -12.79
N LEU A 149 18.86 -4.31 -12.49
CA LEU A 149 19.73 -3.41 -13.26
C LEU A 149 19.87 -3.84 -14.73
N LEU A 150 19.71 -5.14 -15.04
CA LEU A 150 19.69 -5.64 -16.42
C LEU A 150 18.60 -4.96 -17.27
N GLU A 151 17.51 -4.50 -16.66
CA GLU A 151 16.41 -3.85 -17.39
C GLU A 151 16.77 -2.46 -17.94
N ALA A 152 17.87 -1.85 -17.46
CA ALA A 152 18.38 -0.57 -17.96
C ALA A 152 19.57 -0.71 -18.92
N VAL A 153 20.15 -1.90 -19.04
CA VAL A 153 21.33 -2.12 -19.88
C VAL A 153 20.96 -2.01 -21.36
N HIS A 154 21.77 -1.28 -22.12
CA HIS A 154 21.58 -1.13 -23.57
C HIS A 154 22.43 -2.13 -24.34
N ILE A 155 21.81 -2.94 -25.19
CA ILE A 155 22.54 -3.88 -26.05
C ILE A 155 22.79 -3.19 -27.39
N ALA A 156 24.05 -2.84 -27.67
CA ALA A 156 24.42 -2.02 -28.84
C ALA A 156 23.89 -2.54 -30.18
N HIS A 157 23.87 -3.86 -30.38
CA HIS A 157 23.37 -4.50 -31.60
C HIS A 157 21.84 -4.72 -31.61
N LEU A 158 21.14 -4.49 -30.49
CA LEU A 158 19.70 -4.62 -30.34
C LEU A 158 19.12 -3.43 -29.55
N PRO A 159 19.20 -2.19 -30.08
CA PRO A 159 18.85 -0.96 -29.34
C PRO A 159 17.37 -0.85 -28.95
N LYS A 160 16.51 -1.71 -29.53
CA LYS A 160 15.06 -1.78 -29.23
C LYS A 160 14.70 -2.91 -28.27
N LEU A 161 15.65 -3.78 -27.92
CA LEU A 161 15.39 -4.90 -27.03
C LEU A 161 15.24 -4.40 -25.60
N ARG A 162 14.13 -4.77 -24.96
CA ARG A 162 13.89 -4.54 -23.54
C ARG A 162 14.05 -5.85 -22.77
N LEU A 163 14.95 -5.87 -21.80
CA LEU A 163 15.09 -6.97 -20.87
C LEU A 163 14.12 -6.81 -19.72
N ARG A 164 13.58 -7.93 -19.25
CA ARG A 164 12.61 -8.00 -18.16
C ARG A 164 13.01 -9.07 -17.19
N VAL A 165 13.00 -8.77 -15.90
CA VAL A 165 13.49 -9.70 -14.88
C VAL A 165 12.34 -10.21 -14.02
N THR A 166 12.39 -11.49 -13.66
CA THR A 166 11.53 -12.12 -12.66
C THR A 166 12.34 -13.14 -11.87
N ARG A 167 12.34 -12.99 -10.54
CA ARG A 167 12.98 -13.92 -9.63
C ARG A 167 12.01 -15.05 -9.32
N VAL A 168 12.48 -16.28 -9.28
CA VAL A 168 11.67 -17.48 -9.04
C VAL A 168 12.35 -18.31 -7.97
N SER A 169 11.69 -18.50 -6.84
CA SER A 169 12.23 -19.31 -5.75
C SER A 169 11.37 -20.56 -5.61
N ASP A 170 11.92 -21.69 -6.07
CA ASP A 170 11.24 -22.96 -6.06
C ASP A 170 11.41 -23.62 -4.70
N PHE A 171 10.30 -23.71 -3.97
CA PHE A 171 10.24 -24.36 -2.67
C PHE A 171 9.39 -25.63 -2.77
N PRO A 172 9.82 -26.75 -2.15
CA PRO A 172 9.06 -27.99 -2.13
C PRO A 172 7.64 -27.73 -1.65
N ALA A 173 6.67 -28.39 -2.28
CA ALA A 173 5.25 -28.20 -1.97
C ALA A 173 5.02 -28.36 -0.46
N PRO A 174 4.29 -27.42 0.19
CA PRO A 174 3.97 -27.58 1.60
C PRO A 174 3.22 -28.91 1.77
N ARG A 175 3.60 -29.73 2.77
CA ARG A 175 2.98 -31.05 3.00
C ARG A 175 1.52 -30.97 3.51
N PHE A 176 0.89 -29.80 3.46
CA PHE A 176 -0.49 -29.61 3.88
C PHE A 176 -1.45 -30.03 2.77
N LEU A 177 -2.31 -31.00 3.07
CA LEU A 177 -3.46 -31.38 2.26
C LEU A 177 -4.41 -30.17 2.16
N CYS A 178 -4.42 -29.47 1.02
CA CYS A 178 -5.38 -28.39 0.79
C CYS A 178 -6.52 -28.87 -0.14
N PRO A 179 -7.81 -28.72 0.27
CA PRO A 179 -8.96 -28.86 -0.62
C PRO A 179 -9.00 -27.74 -1.68
N ALA A 180 -10.04 -27.73 -2.53
CA ALA A 180 -10.22 -26.84 -3.68
C ALA A 180 -9.78 -25.38 -3.42
N ARG A 181 -8.94 -24.88 -4.33
CA ARG A 181 -8.23 -23.60 -4.21
C ARG A 181 -9.14 -22.39 -4.46
N PRO A 182 -8.87 -21.23 -3.84
CA PRO A 182 -9.47 -19.96 -4.24
C PRO A 182 -9.27 -19.70 -5.74
N SER A 183 -10.16 -18.91 -6.34
CA SER A 183 -9.96 -18.44 -7.72
C SER A 183 -8.66 -17.64 -7.81
N PRO A 184 -7.67 -18.08 -8.62
CA PRO A 184 -6.42 -17.36 -8.79
C PRO A 184 -6.68 -15.94 -9.30
N LEU A 185 -5.76 -15.01 -9.04
CA LEU A 185 -5.88 -13.63 -9.51
C LEU A 185 -6.13 -13.55 -11.03
N ALA A 186 -5.48 -14.42 -11.81
CA ALA A 186 -5.70 -14.55 -13.26
C ALA A 186 -7.15 -14.91 -13.63
N ALA A 187 -7.82 -15.74 -12.84
CA ALA A 187 -9.24 -16.07 -13.05
C ALA A 187 -10.15 -14.86 -12.79
N ILE A 188 -9.85 -14.07 -11.75
CA ILE A 188 -10.56 -12.83 -11.45
C ILE A 188 -10.34 -11.77 -12.54
N GLN A 189 -9.12 -11.70 -13.09
CA GLN A 189 -8.80 -10.82 -14.21
C GLN A 189 -9.57 -11.21 -15.49
N ALA A 190 -9.69 -12.52 -15.77
CA ALA A 190 -10.43 -13.03 -16.92
C ALA A 190 -11.95 -12.83 -16.80
N ASP A 191 -12.51 -12.95 -15.59
CA ASP A 191 -13.94 -12.75 -15.34
C ASP A 191 -14.27 -11.27 -15.08
N ARG A 192 -14.96 -10.64 -16.05
CA ARG A 192 -15.42 -9.24 -15.95
C ARG A 192 -16.43 -8.98 -14.83
N ASN A 193 -17.10 -10.00 -14.33
CA ASN A 193 -18.06 -9.89 -13.23
C ASN A 193 -17.41 -10.17 -11.86
N ALA A 194 -16.22 -10.77 -11.84
CA ALA A 194 -15.49 -11.00 -10.62
C ALA A 194 -14.95 -9.68 -10.03
N GLN A 195 -14.84 -9.69 -8.69
CA GLN A 195 -14.36 -8.57 -7.90
C GLN A 195 -12.96 -8.87 -7.38
N PHE A 196 -12.05 -7.92 -7.53
CA PHE A 196 -10.76 -7.89 -6.84
C PHE A 196 -11.00 -7.60 -5.36
N LYS A 197 -10.60 -8.51 -4.49
CA LYS A 197 -10.65 -8.37 -3.03
C LYS A 197 -9.24 -8.10 -2.52
N ILE A 198 -8.97 -6.88 -2.11
CA ILE A 198 -7.66 -6.42 -1.66
C ILE A 198 -7.75 -5.99 -0.20
N LEU A 199 -6.87 -6.55 0.63
CA LEU A 199 -6.68 -6.13 2.01
C LEU A 199 -5.43 -5.23 2.08
N LEU A 200 -5.58 -4.02 2.61
CA LEU A 200 -4.50 -3.08 2.80
C LEU A 200 -4.22 -2.89 4.30
N VAL A 201 -3.01 -3.21 4.72
CA VAL A 201 -2.53 -3.06 6.10
C VAL A 201 -1.65 -1.83 6.16
N ILE A 202 -2.02 -0.84 6.97
CA ILE A 202 -1.25 0.41 7.12
C ILE A 202 -0.83 0.56 8.57
N ALA A 203 0.49 0.52 8.79
CA ALA A 203 1.09 0.74 10.10
C ALA A 203 2.13 1.86 10.01
N ARG A 204 2.07 2.78 10.98
CA ARG A 204 2.94 3.95 11.08
C ARG A 204 3.29 4.21 12.53
N ASP A 205 4.49 4.74 12.74
CA ASP A 205 4.96 5.19 14.05
C ASP A 205 4.64 6.67 14.22
N PHE A 206 3.70 6.97 15.11
CA PHE A 206 3.23 8.34 15.33
C PHE A 206 4.14 9.14 16.26
N THR A 207 5.05 8.46 16.97
CA THR A 207 5.96 9.12 17.92
C THR A 207 7.09 9.86 17.22
N ARG A 208 7.38 9.51 15.96
CA ARG A 208 8.48 10.11 15.20
C ARG A 208 8.09 11.45 14.59
N THR A 209 9.00 12.41 14.67
CA THR A 209 8.81 13.78 14.18
C THR A 209 10.01 14.25 13.36
N GLY A 210 9.86 15.39 12.67
CA GLY A 210 10.93 15.98 11.86
C GLY A 210 11.38 15.05 10.72
N ALA A 211 12.69 14.88 10.57
CA ALA A 211 13.30 14.04 9.52
C ALA A 211 13.07 12.54 9.73
N GLU A 212 12.70 12.11 10.93
CA GLU A 212 12.41 10.70 11.26
C GLU A 212 10.92 10.36 11.12
N ARG A 213 10.09 11.37 10.83
CA ARG A 213 8.66 11.22 10.66
C ARG A 213 8.37 10.27 9.51
N ASP A 214 7.46 9.33 9.75
CA ASP A 214 7.01 8.41 8.72
C ASP A 214 6.34 9.13 7.53
N PRO A 215 6.45 8.55 6.32
CA PRO A 215 5.74 9.06 5.16
C PRO A 215 4.22 8.95 5.33
N GLU A 216 3.49 9.77 4.57
CA GLU A 216 2.03 9.81 4.69
C GLU A 216 1.39 8.42 4.48
N PRO A 217 0.37 8.08 5.28
CA PRO A 217 -0.23 6.74 5.32
C PRO A 217 -1.06 6.34 4.10
N ASP A 218 -1.17 7.20 3.10
CA ASP A 218 -1.97 6.99 1.90
C ASP A 218 -1.15 6.58 0.66
N LEU A 219 0.14 6.30 0.83
CA LEU A 219 1.04 5.86 -0.24
C LEU A 219 0.43 4.76 -1.11
N ALA A 220 -0.05 3.68 -0.48
CA ALA A 220 -0.72 2.58 -1.17
C ALA A 220 -2.23 2.79 -1.31
N GLN A 221 -2.86 3.45 -0.34
CA GLN A 221 -4.29 3.67 -0.31
C GLN A 221 -4.77 4.52 -1.49
N TRP A 222 -4.06 5.61 -1.78
CA TRP A 222 -4.46 6.59 -2.78
C TRP A 222 -4.54 5.99 -4.19
N PRO A 223 -3.50 5.29 -4.71
CA PRO A 223 -3.59 4.57 -5.97
C PRO A 223 -4.81 3.65 -6.04
N LEU A 224 -5.05 2.83 -5.01
CA LEU A 224 -6.17 1.88 -4.99
C LEU A 224 -7.53 2.58 -5.00
N MET A 225 -7.71 3.63 -4.20
CA MET A 225 -8.95 4.41 -4.18
C MET A 225 -9.22 5.14 -5.51
N ARG A 226 -8.18 5.69 -6.15
CA ARG A 226 -8.31 6.32 -7.48
C ARG A 226 -8.81 5.31 -8.51
N LEU A 227 -8.31 4.08 -8.47
CA LEU A 227 -8.70 3.02 -9.39
C LEU A 227 -10.12 2.49 -9.13
N GLN A 228 -10.68 2.67 -7.93
CA GLN A 228 -12.04 2.25 -7.60
C GLN A 228 -13.09 2.81 -8.58
N LYS A 229 -12.92 4.09 -9.00
CA LYS A 229 -13.77 4.72 -10.03
C LYS A 229 -13.59 4.05 -11.40
N LYS A 230 -12.34 3.77 -11.81
CA LYS A 230 -12.02 3.09 -13.08
C LYS A 230 -12.58 1.66 -13.13
N LEU A 231 -12.64 0.97 -11.99
CA LEU A 231 -13.05 -0.44 -11.88
C LEU A 231 -14.57 -0.63 -11.73
N ARG A 232 -15.38 0.44 -11.71
CA ARG A 232 -16.86 0.38 -11.70
C ARG A 232 -17.46 -0.57 -10.66
N GLY A 233 -16.85 -0.71 -9.48
CA GLY A 233 -17.31 -1.61 -8.41
C GLY A 233 -16.67 -3.00 -8.38
N ARG A 234 -15.80 -3.33 -9.34
CA ARG A 234 -14.99 -4.56 -9.33
C ARG A 234 -13.85 -4.56 -8.30
N LEU A 235 -13.78 -3.59 -7.40
CA LEU A 235 -12.79 -3.54 -6.32
C LEU A 235 -13.49 -3.50 -4.97
N LEU A 236 -13.28 -4.54 -4.16
CA LEU A 236 -13.44 -4.52 -2.72
C LEU A 236 -12.08 -4.23 -2.10
N LEU A 237 -11.91 -3.00 -1.63
CA LEU A 237 -10.75 -2.58 -0.86
C LEU A 237 -11.16 -2.56 0.61
N GLU A 238 -10.44 -3.28 1.45
CA GLU A 238 -10.60 -3.25 2.91
C GLU A 238 -9.29 -2.84 3.58
N LEU A 239 -9.38 -2.12 4.69
CA LEU A 239 -8.23 -1.58 5.39
C LEU A 239 -8.16 -2.12 6.82
N VAL A 240 -6.99 -2.60 7.23
CA VAL A 240 -6.70 -2.95 8.63
C VAL A 240 -6.18 -1.71 9.33
N ARG A 241 -7.01 -1.12 10.20
CA ARG A 241 -6.70 0.09 10.97
C ARG A 241 -7.30 0.01 12.38
N PRO A 242 -6.49 0.02 13.45
CA PRO A 242 -5.05 0.24 13.41
C PRO A 242 -4.34 -0.96 12.78
N GLY A 243 -3.26 -0.71 12.04
CA GLY A 243 -2.48 -1.77 11.38
C GLY A 243 -1.65 -2.56 12.38
N SER A 244 -2.28 -3.12 13.41
CA SER A 244 -1.64 -4.04 14.36
C SER A 244 -1.65 -5.46 13.81
N ARG A 245 -0.77 -6.32 14.33
CA ARG A 245 -0.75 -7.75 13.97
C ARG A 245 -2.04 -8.44 14.40
N GLU A 246 -2.52 -8.14 15.60
CA GLU A 246 -3.72 -8.72 16.18
C GLU A 246 -4.98 -8.31 15.41
N ASP A 247 -5.05 -7.06 14.93
CA ASP A 247 -6.16 -6.59 14.09
C ASP A 247 -6.14 -7.22 12.70
N LEU A 248 -4.95 -7.47 12.13
CA LEU A 248 -4.82 -8.22 10.88
C LEU A 248 -5.33 -9.65 11.04
N GLU A 249 -4.90 -10.35 12.09
CA GLU A 249 -5.32 -11.71 12.40
C GLU A 249 -6.84 -11.79 12.57
N ARG A 250 -7.41 -10.93 13.43
CA ARG A 250 -8.86 -10.82 13.65
C ARG A 250 -9.62 -10.52 12.35
N HIS A 251 -9.10 -9.62 11.50
CA HIS A 251 -9.73 -9.28 10.23
C HIS A 251 -9.81 -10.49 9.29
N LEU A 252 -8.71 -11.21 9.14
CA LEU A 252 -8.65 -12.40 8.28
C LEU A 252 -9.52 -13.54 8.82
N GLU A 253 -9.55 -13.76 10.14
CA GLU A 253 -10.42 -14.75 10.79
C GLU A 253 -11.90 -14.46 10.54
N LEU A 254 -12.34 -13.23 10.80
CA LEU A 254 -13.73 -12.80 10.58
C LEU A 254 -14.14 -12.94 9.11
N ARG A 255 -13.26 -12.57 8.17
CA ARG A 255 -13.55 -12.67 6.74
C ARG A 255 -13.54 -14.11 6.24
N THR A 256 -12.67 -14.95 6.77
CA THR A 256 -12.67 -16.38 6.47
C THR A 256 -13.96 -17.04 6.94
N ALA A 257 -14.43 -16.72 8.16
CA ALA A 257 -15.72 -17.20 8.67
C ALA A 257 -16.91 -16.74 7.80
N GLN A 258 -16.78 -15.63 7.09
CA GLN A 258 -17.77 -15.11 6.13
C GLN A 258 -17.57 -15.61 4.70
N ASN A 259 -16.64 -16.53 4.45
CA ASN A 259 -16.25 -17.01 3.11
C ASN A 259 -15.76 -15.89 2.17
N VAL A 260 -15.08 -14.89 2.75
CA VAL A 260 -14.42 -13.81 2.01
C VAL A 260 -12.91 -14.04 2.05
N GLU A 261 -12.39 -14.64 0.98
CA GLU A 261 -10.95 -14.80 0.77
C GLU A 261 -10.39 -13.61 -0.02
N PHE A 262 -9.22 -13.10 0.38
CA PHE A 262 -8.55 -11.98 -0.30
C PHE A 262 -7.65 -12.47 -1.44
N ASN A 263 -7.72 -11.79 -2.59
CA ASN A 263 -6.86 -12.10 -3.73
C ASN A 263 -5.44 -11.54 -3.55
N LEU A 264 -5.32 -10.40 -2.86
CA LEU A 264 -4.06 -9.70 -2.64
C LEU A 264 -4.06 -9.03 -1.26
N VAL A 265 -2.95 -9.15 -0.53
CA VAL A 265 -2.69 -8.38 0.69
C VAL A 265 -1.54 -7.41 0.43
N HIS A 266 -1.76 -6.12 0.71
CA HIS A 266 -0.74 -5.08 0.64
C HIS A 266 -0.34 -4.67 2.06
N PHE A 267 0.95 -4.76 2.37
CA PHE A 267 1.55 -4.23 3.60
C PHE A 267 2.24 -2.92 3.31
N ASP A 268 1.67 -1.83 3.82
CA ASP A 268 2.24 -0.48 3.77
C ASP A 268 2.76 -0.14 5.17
N LEU A 269 3.99 -0.58 5.47
CA LEU A 269 4.61 -0.49 6.80
C LEU A 269 6.13 -0.68 6.71
N HIS A 270 6.88 -0.38 7.77
CA HIS A 270 8.35 -0.52 7.74
C HIS A 270 8.83 -1.97 7.91
N GLY A 271 9.92 -2.30 7.23
CA GLY A 271 10.68 -3.54 7.43
C GLY A 271 12.02 -3.29 8.09
N ARG A 272 12.51 -4.25 8.89
CA ARG A 272 13.85 -4.22 9.51
C ARG A 272 14.46 -5.61 9.55
N ILE A 273 15.78 -5.69 9.57
CA ILE A 273 16.53 -6.92 9.83
C ILE A 273 17.28 -6.74 11.14
N MET A 274 17.03 -7.63 12.10
CA MET A 274 17.63 -7.54 13.43
C MET A 274 17.89 -8.93 13.98
N ARG A 275 18.78 -9.02 14.98
CA ARG A 275 19.03 -10.28 15.67
C ARG A 275 17.83 -10.67 16.53
N ASP A 276 17.46 -11.93 16.50
CA ASP A 276 16.50 -12.51 17.43
C ASP A 276 17.16 -12.87 18.78
N GLU A 277 16.38 -13.48 19.67
CA GLU A 277 16.84 -13.94 20.99
C GLU A 277 18.00 -14.94 20.92
N CYS A 278 18.12 -15.67 19.80
CA CYS A 278 19.20 -16.62 19.54
C CYS A 278 20.42 -15.96 18.86
N GLY A 279 20.40 -14.64 18.67
CA GLY A 279 21.46 -13.88 18.00
C GLY A 279 21.47 -14.00 16.46
N THR A 280 20.46 -14.66 15.88
CA THR A 280 20.33 -14.88 14.43
C THR A 280 19.66 -13.68 13.78
N LEU A 281 20.22 -13.16 12.68
CA LEU A 281 19.58 -12.09 11.91
C LEU A 281 18.30 -12.62 11.26
N VAL A 282 17.17 -11.99 11.57
CA VAL A 282 15.86 -12.31 11.00
C VAL A 282 15.14 -11.04 10.57
N PRO A 283 14.24 -11.11 9.59
CA PRO A 283 13.46 -9.96 9.15
C PRO A 283 12.19 -9.79 9.98
N TRP A 284 11.87 -8.52 10.26
CA TRP A 284 10.75 -8.07 11.07
C TRP A 284 9.93 -7.04 10.31
N LEU A 285 8.62 -7.07 10.55
CA LEU A 285 7.65 -6.08 10.09
C LEU A 285 7.20 -5.22 11.28
N LEU A 286 7.12 -3.91 11.08
CA LEU A 286 6.75 -2.96 12.12
C LEU A 286 5.25 -2.66 12.06
N PHE A 287 4.48 -3.31 12.93
CA PHE A 287 3.04 -3.12 13.06
C PHE A 287 2.71 -2.09 14.14
N ALA A 288 1.54 -1.45 14.07
CA ALA A 288 1.12 -0.53 15.12
C ALA A 288 0.85 -1.30 16.42
N LYS A 289 1.37 -0.81 17.54
CA LYS A 289 1.10 -1.38 18.85
C LYS A 289 -0.35 -1.10 19.24
N GLN A 290 -1.07 -2.11 19.71
CA GLN A 290 -2.41 -1.91 20.27
C GLN A 290 -2.35 -1.12 21.57
N HIS A 291 -3.39 -0.32 21.83
CA HIS A 291 -3.51 0.43 23.06
C HIS A 291 -3.83 -0.54 24.21
N VAL A 292 -3.01 -0.50 25.27
CA VAL A 292 -3.27 -1.22 26.51
C VAL A 292 -3.67 -0.19 27.57
N PRO A 293 -4.87 -0.29 28.17
CA PRO A 293 -5.32 0.65 29.20
C PRO A 293 -4.49 0.52 30.49
N ASN A 294 -3.44 1.32 30.65
CA ASN A 294 -2.51 1.25 31.79
C ASN A 294 -2.64 2.42 32.78
N GLY A 295 -3.80 3.08 32.86
CA GLY A 295 -4.06 4.15 33.83
C GLY A 295 -3.34 5.49 33.58
N HIS A 296 -2.31 5.53 32.73
CA HIS A 296 -1.50 6.72 32.43
C HIS A 296 -1.96 7.53 31.20
N GLY A 297 -3.25 7.46 30.84
CA GLY A 297 -3.82 8.20 29.71
C GLY A 297 -3.41 7.66 28.34
N TYR A 298 -3.82 8.38 27.28
CA TYR A 298 -3.49 8.02 25.90
C TYR A 298 -2.03 8.35 25.58
N HIS A 299 -1.31 7.35 25.05
CA HIS A 299 0.00 7.52 24.44
C HIS A 299 -0.11 7.35 22.92
N MET A 300 0.67 8.13 22.17
CA MET A 300 0.71 7.98 20.72
C MET A 300 1.17 6.55 20.34
N PRO A 301 0.58 5.94 19.29
CA PRO A 301 0.92 4.57 18.94
C PRO A 301 2.37 4.49 18.43
N GLU A 302 3.15 3.65 19.09
CA GLU A 302 4.45 3.19 18.60
C GLU A 302 4.26 1.99 17.68
N THR A 303 5.33 1.59 17.00
CA THR A 303 5.36 0.33 16.25
C THR A 303 6.02 -0.79 17.07
N HIS A 304 5.45 -1.99 17.01
CA HIS A 304 6.05 -3.20 17.55
C HIS A 304 6.63 -4.08 16.44
N LEU A 305 7.48 -5.03 16.81
CA LEU A 305 8.10 -5.96 15.88
C LEU A 305 7.25 -7.23 15.78
N ALA A 306 6.93 -7.64 14.56
CA ALA A 306 6.38 -8.97 14.27
C ALA A 306 7.35 -9.74 13.36
N LYS A 307 7.68 -10.99 13.70
CA LYS A 307 8.58 -11.79 12.87
C LYS A 307 7.91 -12.05 11.53
N ALA A 308 8.69 -12.02 10.46
CA ALA A 308 8.19 -12.36 9.13
C ALA A 308 7.53 -13.75 9.06
N GLU A 309 8.11 -14.74 9.75
CA GLU A 309 7.59 -16.12 9.79
C GLU A 309 6.15 -16.15 10.33
N ASP A 310 5.89 -15.48 11.46
CA ASP A 310 4.56 -15.43 12.09
C ASP A 310 3.49 -14.84 11.15
N ILE A 311 3.86 -13.80 10.39
CA ILE A 311 2.97 -13.17 9.41
C ILE A 311 2.77 -14.08 8.20
N ALA A 312 3.81 -14.75 7.73
CA ALA A 312 3.73 -15.70 6.62
C ALA A 312 2.80 -16.88 6.94
N GLU A 313 2.90 -17.43 8.15
CA GLU A 313 2.02 -18.48 8.65
C GLU A 313 0.57 -18.02 8.73
N LEU A 314 0.33 -16.80 9.24
CA LEU A 314 -1.00 -16.20 9.26
C LEU A 314 -1.60 -16.08 7.85
N LEU A 315 -0.85 -15.56 6.88
CA LEU A 315 -1.32 -15.42 5.49
C LEU A 315 -1.59 -16.78 4.83
N ALA A 316 -0.76 -17.78 5.12
CA ALA A 316 -0.92 -19.14 4.62
C ALA A 316 -2.20 -19.79 5.17
N ARG A 317 -2.49 -19.63 6.47
CA ARG A 317 -3.75 -20.10 7.11
C ARG A 317 -4.99 -19.56 6.39
N HIS A 318 -4.92 -18.32 5.89
CA HIS A 318 -6.02 -17.64 5.20
C HIS A 318 -5.88 -17.64 3.66
N ARG A 319 -5.02 -18.51 3.11
CA ARG A 319 -4.88 -18.79 1.65
C ARG A 319 -4.56 -17.56 0.79
N VAL A 320 -3.79 -16.63 1.31
CA VAL A 320 -3.36 -15.44 0.55
C VAL A 320 -2.25 -15.83 -0.44
N GLU A 321 -2.53 -15.71 -1.74
CA GLU A 321 -1.56 -16.07 -2.80
C GLU A 321 -0.69 -14.90 -3.29
N ASN A 322 -1.16 -13.65 -3.18
CA ASN A 322 -0.45 -12.48 -3.73
C ASN A 322 -0.19 -11.46 -2.63
N VAL A 323 1.05 -11.02 -2.50
CA VAL A 323 1.46 -10.06 -1.46
C VAL A 323 2.27 -8.92 -2.06
N VAL A 324 1.98 -7.69 -1.63
CA VAL A 324 2.80 -6.51 -1.93
C VAL A 324 3.37 -6.01 -0.60
N LEU A 325 4.69 -5.96 -0.50
CA LEU A 325 5.44 -5.53 0.68
C LEU A 325 6.07 -4.17 0.38
N ASN A 326 5.33 -3.09 0.68
CA ASN A 326 5.91 -1.76 0.76
C ASN A 326 6.64 -1.61 2.10
N ALA A 327 7.70 -2.39 2.28
CA ALA A 327 8.52 -2.46 3.49
C ALA A 327 10.00 -2.57 3.10
N CYS A 328 10.82 -1.61 3.54
CA CYS A 328 12.26 -1.58 3.27
C CYS A 328 12.93 -2.89 3.72
N LEU A 329 13.95 -3.34 2.97
CA LEU A 329 14.70 -4.58 3.22
C LEU A 329 13.88 -5.88 3.12
N SER A 330 12.62 -5.84 2.68
CA SER A 330 11.78 -7.05 2.55
C SER A 330 12.27 -8.06 1.51
N ALA A 331 13.21 -7.69 0.64
CA ALA A 331 13.88 -8.60 -0.29
C ALA A 331 15.39 -8.73 -0.07
N TYR A 332 15.90 -8.25 1.06
CA TYR A 332 17.33 -8.27 1.35
C TYR A 332 17.84 -9.70 1.57
N ASN A 333 18.85 -10.12 0.82
CA ASN A 333 19.33 -11.52 0.79
C ASN A 333 20.86 -11.62 0.88
N ARG A 334 21.53 -10.70 1.59
CA ARG A 334 23.01 -10.68 1.64
C ARG A 334 23.56 -11.62 2.72
N THR A 335 22.87 -11.70 3.85
CA THR A 335 23.21 -12.54 5.01
C THR A 335 22.59 -13.95 4.94
N GLY A 336 22.01 -14.32 3.79
CA GLY A 336 21.39 -15.61 3.54
C GLY A 336 19.86 -15.54 3.33
N PRO A 337 19.24 -16.61 2.79
CA PRO A 337 17.81 -16.64 2.45
C PRO A 337 16.90 -16.44 3.66
N ALA A 338 17.37 -16.78 4.87
CA ALA A 338 16.65 -16.54 6.13
C ALA A 338 16.43 -15.05 6.44
N THR A 339 17.20 -14.14 5.83
CA THR A 339 17.01 -12.68 5.98
C THR A 339 16.11 -12.07 4.93
N ASN A 340 15.74 -12.83 3.90
CA ASN A 340 14.85 -12.39 2.84
C ASN A 340 13.40 -12.67 3.22
N LEU A 341 12.68 -11.62 3.60
CA LEU A 341 11.27 -11.73 4.02
C LEU A 341 10.38 -12.29 2.90
N ALA A 342 10.61 -11.89 1.64
CA ALA A 342 9.88 -12.46 0.51
C ALA A 342 10.11 -13.97 0.39
N HIS A 343 11.33 -14.48 0.60
CA HIS A 343 11.60 -15.92 0.59
C HIS A 343 10.83 -16.67 1.70
N ILE A 344 10.74 -16.08 2.89
CA ILE A 344 9.94 -16.63 3.98
C ILE A 344 8.47 -16.77 3.57
N PHE A 345 7.88 -15.73 2.98
CA PHE A 345 6.49 -15.75 2.54
C PHE A 345 6.26 -16.77 1.41
N LEU A 346 7.20 -16.84 0.44
CA LEU A 346 7.15 -17.84 -0.63
C LEU A 346 7.19 -19.24 -0.05
N LYS A 347 8.10 -19.54 0.90
CA LYS A 347 8.22 -20.84 1.57
C LYS A 347 6.90 -21.28 2.20
N HIS A 348 6.15 -20.36 2.80
CA HIS A 348 4.85 -20.61 3.44
C HIS A 348 3.65 -20.74 2.49
N GLY A 349 3.82 -20.46 1.20
CA GLY A 349 2.78 -20.77 0.19
C GLY A 349 2.27 -19.56 -0.59
N VAL A 350 2.75 -18.35 -0.28
CA VAL A 350 2.50 -17.18 -1.12
C VAL A 350 3.11 -17.43 -2.51
N GLN A 351 2.39 -17.07 -3.56
CA GLN A 351 2.75 -17.37 -4.93
C GLN A 351 3.51 -16.23 -5.59
N ASN A 352 3.01 -15.00 -5.43
CA ASN A 352 3.57 -13.82 -6.07
C ASN A 352 3.82 -12.73 -5.03
N ILE A 353 5.03 -12.17 -5.04
CA ILE A 353 5.45 -11.14 -4.09
C ILE A 353 6.08 -9.97 -4.83
N SER A 354 5.67 -8.76 -4.48
CA SER A 354 6.42 -7.53 -4.75
C SER A 354 7.06 -7.04 -3.44
N ALA A 355 8.35 -6.71 -3.45
CA ALA A 355 9.12 -6.38 -2.26
C ALA A 355 10.20 -5.33 -2.55
N MET A 356 10.82 -4.80 -1.49
CA MET A 356 11.85 -3.77 -1.57
C MET A 356 13.21 -4.33 -1.15
N TRP A 357 14.21 -4.21 -2.02
CA TRP A 357 15.53 -4.79 -1.77
C TRP A 357 16.33 -4.02 -0.72
N PHE A 358 16.26 -2.69 -0.75
CA PHE A 358 16.92 -1.77 0.18
C PHE A 358 15.93 -0.76 0.78
N TYR A 359 16.45 0.31 1.39
CA TYR A 359 15.67 1.50 1.71
C TYR A 359 15.22 2.18 0.42
N VAL A 360 13.97 2.63 0.40
CA VAL A 360 13.32 3.20 -0.78
C VAL A 360 12.61 4.50 -0.40
N HIS A 361 12.79 5.50 -1.25
CA HIS A 361 12.14 6.79 -1.06
C HIS A 361 10.64 6.69 -1.42
N TRP A 362 9.82 7.48 -0.74
CA TRP A 362 8.36 7.42 -0.94
C TRP A 362 7.91 7.81 -2.35
N GLN A 363 8.65 8.66 -3.06
CA GLN A 363 8.33 9.05 -4.45
C GLN A 363 8.46 7.85 -5.40
N THR A 364 9.53 7.07 -5.26
CA THR A 364 9.77 5.82 -5.98
C THR A 364 8.59 4.88 -5.81
N VAL A 365 8.17 4.67 -4.56
CA VAL A 365 7.04 3.81 -4.21
C VAL A 365 5.74 4.35 -4.79
N ALA A 366 5.50 5.65 -4.72
CA ALA A 366 4.29 6.27 -5.26
C ALA A 366 4.17 6.04 -6.78
N THR A 367 5.25 6.32 -7.52
CA THR A 367 5.33 6.08 -8.98
C THR A 367 5.13 4.60 -9.30
N TYR A 368 5.82 3.72 -8.58
CA TYR A 368 5.70 2.28 -8.75
C TYR A 368 4.28 1.78 -8.52
N LEU A 369 3.66 2.10 -7.38
CA LEU A 369 2.35 1.58 -7.00
C LEU A 369 1.23 2.12 -7.89
N GLU A 370 1.32 3.37 -8.35
CA GLU A 370 0.37 3.94 -9.29
C GLU A 370 0.36 3.14 -10.61
N ALA A 371 1.54 2.93 -11.21
CA ALA A 371 1.68 2.17 -12.44
C ALA A 371 1.35 0.67 -12.24
N PHE A 372 1.86 0.07 -11.16
CA PHE A 372 1.67 -1.34 -10.83
C PHE A 372 0.18 -1.68 -10.73
N TYR A 373 -0.58 -0.97 -9.90
CA TYR A 373 -1.99 -1.28 -9.71
C TYR A 373 -2.85 -0.93 -10.92
N GLU A 374 -2.52 0.12 -11.67
CA GLU A 374 -3.22 0.41 -12.92
C GLU A 374 -3.05 -0.72 -13.93
N LYS A 375 -1.82 -1.24 -14.08
CA LYS A 375 -1.55 -2.35 -14.99
C LYS A 375 -2.21 -3.64 -14.48
N LEU A 376 -2.05 -3.97 -13.20
CA LEU A 376 -2.57 -5.21 -12.61
C LEU A 376 -4.10 -5.27 -12.62
N LEU A 377 -4.77 -4.20 -12.18
CA LEU A 377 -6.21 -4.24 -11.91
C LEU A 377 -7.05 -3.73 -13.08
N VAL A 378 -6.58 -2.67 -13.77
CA VAL A 378 -7.36 -2.06 -14.87
C VAL A 378 -7.01 -2.70 -16.20
N LYS A 379 -5.71 -2.84 -16.50
CA LYS A 379 -5.26 -3.49 -17.74
C LYS A 379 -5.24 -5.01 -17.63
N CYS A 380 -5.45 -5.57 -16.44
CA CYS A 380 -5.52 -7.00 -16.19
C CYS A 380 -4.29 -7.75 -16.72
N VAL A 381 -3.11 -7.12 -16.66
CA VAL A 381 -1.86 -7.81 -17.00
C VAL A 381 -1.38 -8.64 -15.81
N ASP A 382 -0.52 -9.62 -16.08
CA ASP A 382 0.07 -10.47 -15.05
C ASP A 382 0.80 -9.66 -13.96
N PHE A 383 0.89 -10.24 -12.76
CA PHE A 383 1.51 -9.64 -11.58
C PHE A 383 2.96 -9.19 -11.84
N HIS A 384 3.79 -10.04 -12.43
CA HIS A 384 5.20 -9.73 -12.66
C HIS A 384 5.39 -8.73 -13.80
N VAL A 385 4.54 -8.82 -14.83
CA VAL A 385 4.51 -7.83 -15.92
C VAL A 385 4.08 -6.46 -15.39
N ALA A 386 3.04 -6.41 -14.54
CA ALA A 386 2.61 -5.17 -13.88
C ALA A 386 3.75 -4.54 -13.06
N ALA A 387 4.53 -5.37 -12.36
CA ALA A 387 5.65 -4.90 -11.57
C ALA A 387 6.80 -4.34 -12.42
N GLN A 388 7.11 -5.00 -13.54
CA GLN A 388 8.06 -4.49 -14.53
C GLN A 388 7.60 -3.14 -15.09
N ARG A 389 6.30 -2.98 -15.38
CA ARG A 389 5.74 -1.68 -15.78
C ARG A 389 5.81 -0.62 -14.67
N GLY A 390 5.80 -1.03 -13.41
CA GLY A 390 6.08 -0.15 -12.28
C GLY A 390 7.51 0.37 -12.31
N ARG A 391 8.50 -0.47 -12.62
CA ARG A 391 9.90 -0.06 -12.79
C ARG A 391 10.12 0.78 -14.05
N ASP A 392 9.46 0.45 -15.16
CA ASP A 392 9.43 1.30 -16.36
C ASP A 392 8.98 2.73 -15.98
N ALA A 393 7.90 2.85 -15.21
CA ALA A 393 7.37 4.14 -14.79
C ALA A 393 8.35 4.93 -13.89
N ILE A 394 9.11 4.25 -13.00
CA ILE A 394 10.17 4.91 -12.22
C ILE A 394 11.27 5.42 -13.15
N ARG A 395 11.69 4.66 -14.16
CA ARG A 395 12.71 5.14 -15.13
C ARG A 395 12.22 6.33 -15.94
N ASP A 396 10.95 6.33 -16.33
CA ASP A 396 10.33 7.43 -17.08
C ASP A 396 10.11 8.68 -16.19
N GLN A 397 9.89 8.48 -14.88
CA GLN A 397 9.65 9.52 -13.89
C GLN A 397 10.50 9.27 -12.64
N PRO A 398 11.82 9.49 -12.73
CA PRO A 398 12.74 9.18 -11.64
C PRO A 398 12.47 10.07 -10.44
N THR A 399 12.77 9.53 -9.26
CA THR A 399 12.70 10.27 -8.00
C THR A 399 13.59 11.51 -8.09
N SER A 400 13.03 12.70 -7.89
CA SER A 400 13.77 13.96 -7.90
C SER A 400 13.90 14.53 -6.48
N ARG A 401 15.14 14.67 -6.01
CA ARG A 401 15.48 15.24 -4.70
C ARG A 401 16.44 16.40 -4.89
N THR A 402 16.14 17.54 -4.26
CA THR A 402 16.93 18.79 -4.41
C THR A 402 17.23 19.16 -5.87
N GLY A 403 16.32 18.82 -6.80
CA GLY A 403 16.47 19.06 -8.24
C GLY A 403 17.20 17.97 -9.03
N ARG A 404 17.82 16.97 -8.36
CA ARG A 404 18.54 15.86 -9.00
C ARG A 404 17.66 14.61 -9.12
N ALA A 405 17.62 13.99 -10.29
CA ALA A 405 16.99 12.69 -10.51
C ALA A 405 17.87 11.55 -9.98
N TYR A 406 17.28 10.49 -9.42
CA TYR A 406 17.98 9.29 -8.92
C TYR A 406 17.54 8.03 -9.69
N HIS A 407 18.47 7.11 -9.92
CA HIS A 407 18.26 5.81 -10.54
C HIS A 407 17.94 4.75 -9.46
N ASP A 408 16.68 4.67 -9.05
CA ASP A 408 16.22 3.82 -7.93
C ASP A 408 15.20 2.76 -8.34
N PHE A 409 14.96 2.58 -9.64
CA PHE A 409 13.99 1.63 -10.18
C PHE A 409 14.26 0.17 -9.80
N PHE A 410 15.53 -0.20 -9.56
CA PHE A 410 15.95 -1.57 -9.25
C PHE A 410 15.59 -2.01 -7.83
N LEU A 411 15.11 -1.09 -6.98
CA LEU A 411 14.76 -1.38 -5.59
C LEU A 411 13.48 -2.20 -5.46
N CYS A 412 12.53 -2.03 -6.38
CA CYS A 412 11.27 -2.76 -6.40
C CYS A 412 11.47 -4.10 -7.11
N VAL A 413 11.57 -5.19 -6.34
CA VAL A 413 11.89 -6.53 -6.85
C VAL A 413 10.71 -7.47 -6.70
N ASN A 414 10.65 -8.52 -7.53
CA ASN A 414 9.49 -9.41 -7.58
C ASN A 414 9.89 -10.87 -7.62
N TYR A 415 9.18 -11.66 -6.81
CA TYR A 415 9.41 -13.10 -6.69
C TYR A 415 8.15 -13.89 -7.01
N ALA A 416 8.32 -14.96 -7.78
CA ALA A 416 7.34 -16.01 -8.00
C ALA A 416 7.76 -17.30 -7.29
N ARG A 417 6.81 -18.12 -6.83
CA ARG A 417 7.11 -19.42 -6.21
C ARG A 417 7.42 -20.52 -7.22
N SER A 418 6.86 -20.50 -8.44
CA SER A 418 7.10 -21.56 -9.42
C SER A 418 7.02 -21.08 -10.87
N VAL A 419 7.92 -21.62 -11.70
CA VAL A 419 7.99 -21.39 -13.15
C VAL A 419 6.82 -22.04 -13.89
N HIS A 420 6.25 -23.15 -13.41
CA HIS A 420 5.27 -23.92 -14.19
C HIS A 420 3.91 -23.21 -14.32
N ARG A 421 3.56 -22.33 -13.37
CA ARG A 421 2.37 -21.47 -13.48
C ARG A 421 2.57 -20.29 -14.44
N THR A 422 3.82 -19.88 -14.72
CA THR A 422 4.10 -18.81 -15.68
C THR A 422 4.16 -19.30 -17.12
N GLN A 423 4.18 -20.62 -17.40
CA GLN A 423 4.08 -21.12 -18.78
C GLN A 423 2.66 -21.01 -19.38
N SER A 424 1.61 -20.82 -18.57
CA SER A 424 0.31 -20.40 -19.11
C SER A 424 0.34 -18.97 -19.68
N MET A 425 1.48 -18.27 -19.61
CA MET A 425 1.71 -16.90 -20.08
C MET A 425 2.24 -16.81 -21.51
N GLN A 426 2.21 -17.90 -22.30
CA GLN A 426 2.59 -17.89 -23.72
C GLN A 426 1.44 -17.58 -24.70
N ARG A 427 0.23 -17.27 -24.22
CA ARG A 427 -0.87 -16.81 -25.08
C ARG A 427 -1.32 -15.40 -24.71
N ASP A 428 -0.60 -14.41 -25.20
CA ASP A 428 -1.26 -13.19 -25.64
C ASP A 428 -2.12 -13.55 -26.87
N PRO A 429 -3.44 -13.35 -26.85
CA PRO A 429 -4.20 -13.38 -28.09
C PRO A 429 -3.79 -12.14 -28.89
N SER A 430 -2.99 -12.34 -29.93
CA SER A 430 -2.76 -11.33 -30.97
C SER A 430 -4.11 -10.74 -31.42
N PRO A 431 -4.27 -9.42 -31.52
CA PRO A 431 -5.47 -8.83 -32.08
C PRO A 431 -5.45 -9.05 -33.58
N THR A 432 -6.05 -10.14 -34.07
CA THR A 432 -6.36 -10.25 -35.49
C THR A 432 -7.42 -9.22 -35.84
N SER A 433 -7.00 -8.23 -36.62
CA SER A 433 -7.85 -7.38 -37.43
C SER A 433 -8.71 -8.25 -38.36
N SER A 434 -10.03 -8.20 -38.19
CA SER A 434 -10.95 -8.56 -39.27
C SER A 434 -11.86 -7.37 -39.53
N ALA A 435 -11.56 -6.71 -40.64
CA ALA A 435 -12.44 -5.80 -41.32
C ALA A 435 -13.81 -6.46 -41.58
N MET A 436 -14.88 -5.77 -41.20
CA MET A 436 -16.03 -5.64 -42.09
C MET A 436 -16.48 -4.19 -42.07
N SER A 437 -16.33 -3.60 -43.24
CA SER A 437 -16.66 -2.26 -43.66
C SER A 437 -18.17 -2.09 -43.83
N GLN A 438 -18.61 -0.85 -43.59
CA GLN A 438 -19.73 -0.16 -44.24
C GLN A 438 -21.14 -0.75 -44.00
N GLY A 439 -22.17 0.01 -43.66
CA GLY A 439 -22.36 1.45 -43.63
C GLY A 439 -23.87 1.65 -43.74
N SER A 440 -24.48 2.52 -42.93
CA SER A 440 -25.77 3.14 -43.23
C SER A 440 -25.99 4.35 -42.33
N THR A 441 -25.92 5.48 -43.01
CA THR A 441 -26.44 6.81 -42.72
C THR A 441 -27.76 6.89 -41.94
N ALA A 442 -27.75 7.83 -40.99
CA ALA A 442 -28.80 8.78 -40.60
C ALA A 442 -30.27 8.42 -40.82
N SER A 443 -31.06 8.45 -39.73
CA SER A 443 -32.39 9.07 -39.75
C SER A 443 -32.79 9.59 -38.38
N THR A 444 -32.86 10.91 -38.29
CA THR A 444 -33.63 11.71 -37.34
C THR A 444 -35.13 11.38 -37.49
N SER A 445 -35.85 11.13 -36.40
CA SER A 445 -37.28 11.47 -36.37
C SER A 445 -37.77 11.71 -34.94
N ASN A 446 -38.38 12.89 -34.80
CA ASN A 446 -39.16 13.33 -33.65
C ASN A 446 -40.44 12.49 -33.51
N SER A 447 -40.84 12.22 -32.27
CA SER A 447 -42.27 12.11 -31.95
C SER A 447 -42.55 12.77 -30.61
N MET A 448 -43.28 13.89 -30.69
CA MET A 448 -43.92 14.57 -29.56
C MET A 448 -45.38 14.11 -29.45
N LYS A 449 -45.93 14.28 -28.22
CA LYS A 449 -47.34 14.28 -27.78
C LYS A 449 -47.80 12.90 -27.24
N SER A 450 -48.46 12.76 -26.09
CA SER A 450 -49.14 13.76 -25.25
C SER A 450 -49.62 13.16 -23.90
N PHE A 451 -49.40 13.93 -22.82
CA PHE A 451 -50.27 14.25 -21.67
C PHE A 451 -50.88 13.22 -20.66
N ARG A 452 -50.58 13.57 -19.38
CA ARG A 452 -51.43 13.63 -18.16
C ARG A 452 -51.71 12.35 -17.34
N SER A 453 -50.99 12.24 -16.22
CA SER A 453 -51.60 12.41 -14.89
C SER A 453 -50.52 12.73 -13.85
N GLY A 454 -50.79 13.72 -12.99
CA GLY A 454 -49.82 14.32 -12.08
C GLY A 454 -49.72 13.63 -10.73
N LYS A 455 -48.49 13.46 -10.24
CA LYS A 455 -48.13 13.45 -8.81
C LYS A 455 -46.77 14.15 -8.67
N TRP A 456 -46.77 15.27 -7.95
CA TRP A 456 -45.58 16.07 -7.64
C TRP A 456 -44.57 15.20 -6.85
N ARG A 457 -43.37 15.01 -7.41
CA ARG A 457 -42.19 14.46 -6.73
C ARG A 457 -41.15 15.58 -6.63
N PRO A 458 -40.42 15.73 -5.51
CA PRO A 458 -39.33 16.69 -5.41
C PRO A 458 -38.23 16.37 -6.45
N PRO A 459 -37.47 17.36 -6.93
CA PRO A 459 -36.56 17.17 -8.05
C PRO A 459 -35.45 16.21 -7.65
N THR A 460 -35.41 15.07 -8.34
CA THR A 460 -34.22 14.22 -8.43
C THR A 460 -33.06 15.09 -8.92
N PRO A 461 -31.93 15.18 -8.19
CA PRO A 461 -30.77 15.89 -8.71
C PRO A 461 -30.33 15.19 -10.00
N ARG A 462 -30.15 16.00 -11.04
CA ARG A 462 -29.75 15.55 -12.36
C ARG A 462 -28.42 14.81 -12.25
N LEU A 463 -28.41 13.59 -12.75
CA LEU A 463 -27.20 12.83 -13.07
C LEU A 463 -26.47 13.62 -14.17
N GLY A 464 -25.57 14.53 -13.79
CA GLY A 464 -24.97 15.45 -14.76
C GLY A 464 -23.93 16.46 -14.25
N ASP A 465 -23.87 16.78 -12.95
CA ASP A 465 -22.95 17.82 -12.44
C ASP A 465 -21.75 17.25 -11.68
N SER A 466 -21.05 16.27 -12.27
CA SER A 466 -19.68 15.93 -11.84
C SER A 466 -18.86 15.46 -13.04
N LEU A 467 -18.81 16.31 -14.06
CA LEU A 467 -17.88 16.19 -15.18
C LEU A 467 -17.25 17.56 -15.46
N THR A 468 -16.26 17.89 -14.63
CA THR A 468 -15.05 18.55 -15.11
C THR A 468 -13.86 17.82 -14.51
N MET A 469 -13.12 17.10 -15.34
CA MET A 469 -11.68 16.91 -15.13
C MET A 469 -11.06 18.31 -15.20
N GLY A 470 -11.08 19.03 -14.09
CA GLY A 470 -10.00 19.91 -13.73
C GLY A 470 -8.99 19.09 -12.92
N ASP A 471 -7.71 19.41 -13.06
CA ASP A 471 -6.62 18.96 -12.19
C ASP A 471 -6.92 19.28 -10.71
N GLU A 472 -7.80 18.49 -10.07
CA GLU A 472 -7.93 18.57 -8.61
C GLU A 472 -6.62 18.05 -8.02
N PRO A 473 -5.95 18.85 -7.17
CA PRO A 473 -4.71 18.43 -6.56
C PRO A 473 -4.92 17.12 -5.82
N ILE A 474 -3.99 16.18 -5.96
CA ILE A 474 -4.01 14.97 -5.14
C ILE A 474 -3.93 15.39 -3.69
N MET A 475 -4.96 15.06 -2.91
CA MET A 475 -5.04 15.39 -1.50
C MET A 475 -4.51 14.19 -0.71
N ARG A 476 -3.41 14.37 0.02
CA ARG A 476 -2.78 13.31 0.79
C ARG A 476 -3.31 13.24 2.22
N LEU A 477 -3.64 12.03 2.68
CA LEU A 477 -4.08 11.80 4.07
C LEU A 477 -2.92 12.10 5.01
N GLN A 478 -3.09 13.03 5.94
CA GLN A 478 -2.04 13.36 6.89
C GLN A 478 -1.95 12.29 8.00
N LEU A 479 -0.74 12.03 8.51
CA LEU A 479 -0.50 11.08 9.61
C LEU A 479 -1.45 11.27 10.80
N HIS A 480 -1.77 12.51 11.19
CA HIS A 480 -2.68 12.76 12.31
C HIS A 480 -4.11 12.27 12.03
N LEU A 481 -4.57 12.21 10.78
CA LEU A 481 -5.88 11.66 10.45
C LEU A 481 -5.94 10.13 10.63
N LEU A 482 -4.80 9.44 10.48
CA LEU A 482 -4.68 8.04 10.87
C LEU A 482 -4.71 7.87 12.41
N GLU A 483 -4.19 8.86 13.15
CA GLU A 483 -4.29 8.89 14.61
C GLU A 483 -5.76 9.00 15.07
N LEU A 484 -6.57 9.83 14.38
CA LEU A 484 -8.01 9.90 14.64
C LEU A 484 -8.67 8.52 14.48
N GLU A 485 -8.34 7.79 13.41
CA GLU A 485 -8.87 6.43 13.19
C GLU A 485 -8.40 5.46 14.29
N TYR A 486 -7.15 5.57 14.72
CA TYR A 486 -6.62 4.81 15.85
C TYR A 486 -7.42 5.10 17.14
N LYS A 487 -7.70 6.37 17.43
CA LYS A 487 -8.49 6.76 18.61
C LYS A 487 -9.94 6.29 18.50
N LEU A 488 -10.57 6.40 17.34
CA LEU A 488 -11.95 5.92 17.13
C LEU A 488 -12.06 4.42 17.38
N THR A 489 -11.07 3.66 16.94
CA THR A 489 -11.06 2.20 17.11
C THR A 489 -10.71 1.75 18.51
N THR A 490 -9.95 2.55 19.24
CA THR A 490 -9.55 2.29 20.62
C THR A 490 -10.64 2.71 21.61
N PHE A 491 -11.12 3.95 21.53
CA PHE A 491 -11.97 4.58 22.54
C PHE A 491 -13.44 4.64 22.14
N ARG A 492 -13.77 4.38 20.88
CA ARG A 492 -15.11 4.46 20.27
C ARG A 492 -15.74 5.83 20.21
N VAL A 493 -15.55 6.63 21.26
CA VAL A 493 -16.00 8.01 21.36
C VAL A 493 -14.79 8.92 21.28
N VAL A 494 -14.76 9.79 20.28
CA VAL A 494 -13.68 10.76 20.11
C VAL A 494 -14.26 12.16 19.97
N TYR A 495 -13.63 13.13 20.63
CA TYR A 495 -13.90 14.54 20.39
C TYR A 495 -12.79 15.16 19.56
N ALA A 496 -13.16 15.58 18.37
CA ALA A 496 -12.32 16.20 17.37
C ALA A 496 -12.49 17.73 17.43
N SER A 497 -11.40 18.43 17.72
CA SER A 497 -11.36 19.89 17.79
C SER A 497 -10.52 20.45 16.66
N ASP A 498 -10.82 21.63 16.14
CA ASP A 498 -9.86 22.39 15.31
C ASP A 498 -9.20 23.56 16.05
N LEU A 499 -9.57 23.78 17.32
CA LEU A 499 -9.18 24.93 18.14
C LEU A 499 -9.38 26.28 17.41
N ARG A 500 -10.26 26.34 16.41
CA ARG A 500 -10.46 27.48 15.50
C ARG A 500 -9.17 27.97 14.84
N GLN A 501 -8.23 27.08 14.56
CA GLN A 501 -6.97 27.45 13.89
C GLN A 501 -7.23 28.00 12.49
N ALA A 502 -6.55 29.10 12.13
CA ALA A 502 -6.63 29.66 10.79
C ALA A 502 -6.14 28.65 9.74
N GLY A 503 -6.91 28.46 8.67
CA GLY A 503 -6.59 27.51 7.60
C GLY A 503 -7.02 26.05 7.86
N SER A 504 -7.61 25.76 9.02
CA SER A 504 -8.21 24.45 9.32
C SER A 504 -9.66 24.42 8.83
N ASP A 505 -10.04 23.41 8.04
CA ASP A 505 -11.45 23.17 7.66
C ASP A 505 -11.91 21.80 8.18
N LEU A 506 -12.39 21.81 9.42
CA LEU A 506 -12.88 20.62 10.12
C LEU A 506 -13.98 19.92 9.33
N ASN A 507 -14.96 20.68 8.84
CA ASN A 507 -16.14 20.10 8.19
C ASN A 507 -15.79 19.50 6.83
N ALA A 508 -15.06 20.23 5.98
CA ALA A 508 -14.67 19.71 4.67
C ALA A 508 -13.69 18.54 4.78
N THR A 509 -12.77 18.58 5.74
CA THR A 509 -11.85 17.46 6.01
C THR A 509 -12.65 16.22 6.42
N MET A 510 -13.62 16.38 7.33
CA MET A 510 -14.51 15.30 7.76
C MET A 510 -15.36 14.74 6.63
N ASP A 511 -15.91 15.56 5.76
CA ASP A 511 -16.68 15.09 4.60
C ASP A 511 -15.83 14.21 3.67
N ARG A 512 -14.56 14.58 3.45
CA ARG A 512 -13.61 13.77 2.67
C ARG A 512 -13.24 12.46 3.39
N MET A 513 -13.01 12.49 4.70
CA MET A 513 -12.75 11.29 5.48
C MET A 513 -13.93 10.31 5.46
N VAL A 514 -15.15 10.81 5.56
CA VAL A 514 -16.37 9.99 5.47
C VAL A 514 -16.45 9.29 4.12
N ASN A 515 -16.22 10.00 3.01
CA ASN A 515 -16.20 9.40 1.67
C ASN A 515 -15.10 8.33 1.55
N MET A 516 -13.94 8.58 2.15
CA MET A 516 -12.84 7.63 2.22
C MET A 516 -13.24 6.36 2.99
N TRP A 517 -13.75 6.49 4.21
CA TRP A 517 -14.15 5.37 5.07
C TRP A 517 -15.25 4.51 4.45
N LEU A 518 -16.22 5.11 3.76
CA LEU A 518 -17.24 4.40 3.00
C LEU A 518 -16.64 3.67 1.78
N GLY A 519 -15.70 4.32 1.09
CA GLY A 519 -15.03 3.76 -0.09
C GLY A 519 -14.13 2.56 0.22
N THR A 520 -13.50 2.56 1.40
CA THR A 520 -12.53 1.54 1.85
C THR A 520 -13.14 0.45 2.74
N ASN A 521 -14.48 0.36 2.77
CA ASN A 521 -15.21 -0.59 3.60
C ASN A 521 -14.84 -0.53 5.10
N LEU A 522 -14.42 0.64 5.58
CA LEU A 522 -14.13 0.85 6.99
C LEU A 522 -15.42 0.94 7.80
N VAL A 523 -16.44 1.61 7.26
CA VAL A 523 -17.80 1.72 7.82
C VAL A 523 -18.83 1.54 6.71
N ASP A 524 -20.00 0.99 7.05
CA ASP A 524 -21.11 0.84 6.09
C ASP A 524 -21.97 2.11 5.98
N GLU A 525 -22.15 2.81 7.10
CA GLU A 525 -22.95 4.02 7.18
C GLU A 525 -22.40 5.08 8.14
N VAL A 526 -22.72 6.33 7.82
CA VAL A 526 -22.42 7.50 8.63
C VAL A 526 -23.70 8.28 8.89
N LEU A 527 -23.97 8.55 10.16
CA LEU A 527 -25.16 9.23 10.65
C LEU A 527 -24.77 10.55 11.29
N PHE A 528 -25.35 11.65 10.82
CA PHE A 528 -25.07 12.99 11.33
C PHE A 528 -26.15 13.48 12.28
N TYR A 529 -25.73 14.10 13.38
CA TYR A 529 -26.59 14.66 14.42
C TYR A 529 -26.15 16.07 14.79
N LYS A 530 -27.07 16.84 15.37
CA LYS A 530 -26.73 18.04 16.14
C LYS A 530 -26.85 17.72 17.62
N ALA A 531 -25.93 18.20 18.45
CA ALA A 531 -25.93 17.90 19.89
C ALA A 531 -27.26 18.28 20.57
N LYS A 532 -27.90 19.38 20.14
CA LYS A 532 -29.23 19.79 20.64
C LYS A 532 -30.36 18.78 20.42
N ASP A 533 -30.19 17.84 19.49
CA ASP A 533 -31.21 16.81 19.23
C ASP A 533 -31.26 15.77 20.35
N PHE A 534 -30.19 15.63 21.15
CA PHE A 534 -30.13 14.76 22.33
C PHE A 534 -30.86 15.35 23.53
N GLY A 535 -31.08 16.67 23.58
CA GLY A 535 -31.80 17.35 24.67
C GLY A 535 -33.31 17.40 24.51
N LYS A 536 -33.88 16.77 23.46
CA LYS A 536 -35.33 16.75 23.22
C LYS A 536 -36.00 15.64 24.02
N ARG A 537 -36.91 15.99 24.94
CA ARG A 537 -37.76 15.01 25.64
C ARG A 537 -38.62 14.25 24.62
N ARG A 538 -38.36 12.96 24.41
CA ARG A 538 -39.19 12.09 23.54
C ARG A 538 -40.07 11.21 24.42
N ILE A 539 -41.36 11.14 24.07
CA ILE A 539 -42.41 10.49 24.85
C ILE A 539 -42.53 8.98 24.50
N LEU A 540 -41.98 8.51 23.37
CA LEU A 540 -42.29 7.17 22.83
C LEU A 540 -41.12 6.35 22.24
N THR A 541 -39.93 6.92 22.01
CA THR A 541 -38.77 6.15 21.50
C THR A 541 -37.46 6.63 22.09
N ASP A 542 -36.62 5.71 22.56
CA ASP A 542 -35.29 5.97 23.14
C ASP A 542 -34.20 6.32 22.10
N ASN A 543 -34.53 6.27 20.80
CA ASN A 543 -33.55 6.49 19.73
C ASN A 543 -33.61 7.92 19.19
N VAL A 544 -32.46 8.61 19.11
CA VAL A 544 -32.32 9.91 18.43
C VAL A 544 -32.29 9.70 16.92
N SER A 545 -33.11 10.45 16.18
CA SER A 545 -33.17 10.33 14.71
C SER A 545 -32.04 11.13 14.06
N PRO A 546 -31.25 10.55 13.14
CA PRO A 546 -30.20 11.27 12.42
C PRO A 546 -30.79 12.33 11.50
N ARG A 547 -30.06 13.43 11.32
CA ARG A 547 -30.41 14.53 10.41
C ARG A 547 -30.05 14.20 8.97
N GLU A 548 -28.93 13.52 8.79
CA GLU A 548 -28.42 13.07 7.50
C GLU A 548 -27.86 11.67 7.67
N ARG A 549 -28.04 10.84 6.64
CA ARG A 549 -27.50 9.49 6.57
C ARG A 549 -26.75 9.35 5.25
N ARG A 550 -25.47 9.00 5.32
CA ARG A 550 -24.66 8.59 4.18
C ARG A 550 -24.40 7.10 4.30
N THR A 551 -24.61 6.38 3.21
CA THR A 551 -24.35 4.94 3.14
C THR A 551 -23.37 4.67 2.03
N ARG A 552 -22.61 3.58 2.14
CA ARG A 552 -21.72 3.14 1.09
C ARG A 552 -22.47 3.02 -0.24
N HIS A 553 -21.90 3.58 -1.30
CA HIS A 553 -22.43 3.40 -2.65
C HIS A 553 -22.26 1.93 -3.05
N THR A 554 -23.32 1.14 -2.89
CA THR A 554 -23.42 -0.14 -3.58
C THR A 554 -23.72 0.17 -5.04
N ASN A 555 -22.78 -0.10 -5.95
CA ASN A 555 -22.92 0.15 -7.40
C ASN A 555 -23.96 -0.78 -8.08
N GLY A 556 -25.11 -1.00 -7.43
CA GLY A 556 -26.24 -1.72 -7.97
C GLY A 556 -27.51 -0.98 -7.57
N GLY A 557 -28.12 -0.27 -8.53
CA GLY A 557 -29.54 0.05 -8.45
C GLY A 557 -30.38 -1.23 -8.53
N TYR A 558 -31.47 -1.23 -9.29
CA TYR A 558 -32.36 -2.39 -9.46
C TYR A 558 -31.67 -3.71 -9.90
N LEU A 559 -30.41 -3.64 -10.34
CA LEU A 559 -29.58 -4.79 -10.70
C LEU A 559 -28.93 -5.53 -9.51
N HIS A 560 -29.10 -5.05 -8.26
CA HIS A 560 -28.55 -5.70 -7.06
C HIS A 560 -29.13 -7.10 -6.79
N LEU A 561 -30.21 -7.47 -7.47
CA LEU A 561 -30.77 -8.84 -7.48
C LEU A 561 -29.95 -9.82 -8.34
N LEU A 562 -29.07 -9.33 -9.21
CA LEU A 562 -28.28 -10.13 -10.16
C LEU A 562 -26.80 -10.26 -9.76
N PHE A 563 -26.37 -9.63 -8.66
CA PHE A 563 -24.98 -9.66 -8.19
C PHE A 563 -24.90 -10.20 -6.76
N PRO A 564 -23.75 -10.75 -6.34
CA PRO A 564 -23.53 -11.21 -4.98
C PRO A 564 -23.80 -10.08 -3.97
N ARG A 565 -24.37 -10.42 -2.81
CA ARG A 565 -24.60 -9.44 -1.73
C ARG A 565 -23.30 -8.71 -1.40
N PRO A 566 -23.32 -7.37 -1.23
CA PRO A 566 -22.12 -6.63 -0.91
C PRO A 566 -21.55 -7.11 0.43
N VAL A 567 -20.24 -7.33 0.46
CA VAL A 567 -19.51 -7.64 1.70
C VAL A 567 -19.64 -6.43 2.63
N ARG A 568 -20.38 -6.61 3.73
CA ARG A 568 -20.58 -5.58 4.77
C ARG A 568 -19.25 -5.22 5.40
N ALA A 569 -19.09 -3.95 5.78
CA ALA A 569 -17.96 -3.54 6.60
C ALA A 569 -17.96 -4.33 7.92
N LEU A 570 -16.77 -4.63 8.46
CA LEU A 570 -16.65 -5.23 9.80
C LEU A 570 -17.17 -4.28 10.89
N ARG A 571 -17.26 -2.98 10.57
CA ARG A 571 -17.74 -1.93 11.45
C ARG A 571 -18.95 -1.28 10.81
N GLN A 572 -20.00 -1.08 11.58
CA GLN A 572 -21.32 -0.84 11.01
C GLN A 572 -21.58 0.65 10.83
N THR A 573 -21.46 1.44 11.91
CA THR A 573 -22.00 2.80 11.91
C THR A 573 -21.08 3.81 12.58
N LEU A 574 -20.80 4.93 11.90
CA LEU A 574 -20.18 6.11 12.50
C LEU A 574 -21.23 7.19 12.79
N HIS A 575 -21.29 7.66 14.03
CA HIS A 575 -22.16 8.74 14.47
C HIS A 575 -21.37 10.04 14.59
N VAL A 576 -21.62 11.00 13.70
CA VAL A 576 -20.97 12.32 13.74
C VAL A 576 -21.89 13.34 14.40
N VAL A 577 -21.45 13.93 15.50
CA VAL A 577 -22.23 14.93 16.26
C VAL A 577 -21.58 16.30 16.13
N ARG A 578 -22.34 17.26 15.60
CA ARG A 578 -21.91 18.66 15.42
C ARG A 578 -22.56 19.59 16.44
N GLU A 579 -22.01 20.80 16.57
CA GLU A 579 -22.51 21.87 17.45
C GLU A 579 -22.56 21.45 18.94
N VAL A 580 -21.58 20.65 19.38
CA VAL A 580 -21.53 20.16 20.77
C VAL A 580 -21.14 21.26 21.76
N ASP A 581 -20.16 22.09 21.42
CA ASP A 581 -19.66 23.15 22.30
C ASP A 581 -20.77 24.10 22.79
N PRO A 582 -21.57 24.76 21.92
CA PRO A 582 -22.58 25.71 22.37
C PRO A 582 -23.78 25.07 23.09
N VAL A 583 -23.89 23.74 23.08
CA VAL A 583 -24.96 23.00 23.77
C VAL A 583 -24.50 22.56 25.16
N VAL A 584 -23.25 22.11 25.26
CA VAL A 584 -22.67 21.58 26.49
C VAL A 584 -22.05 22.69 27.36
N ASP A 585 -21.62 23.77 26.72
CA ASP A 585 -21.11 24.99 27.35
C ASP A 585 -21.76 26.23 26.69
N PRO A 586 -23.04 26.53 27.04
CA PRO A 586 -23.82 27.59 26.39
C PRO A 586 -23.37 29.03 26.71
N GLY A 587 -22.40 29.19 27.62
CA GLY A 587 -21.98 30.48 28.17
C GLY A 587 -23.08 31.21 28.96
N LEU A 588 -22.73 32.38 29.51
CA LEU A 588 -23.69 33.28 30.17
C LEU A 588 -24.23 34.30 29.16
N GLN A 589 -25.55 34.46 29.12
CA GLN A 589 -26.24 35.50 28.36
C GLN A 589 -26.77 36.58 29.31
N ALA A 590 -27.13 37.75 28.77
CA ALA A 590 -27.71 38.85 29.55
C ALA A 590 -29.14 38.58 30.07
N ASP A 591 -29.84 37.58 29.55
CA ASP A 591 -31.21 37.21 29.93
C ASP A 591 -31.24 35.95 30.81
N ASP A 592 -31.69 36.09 32.06
CA ASP A 592 -31.80 35.00 33.05
C ASP A 592 -32.78 33.90 32.66
N LEU A 593 -33.82 34.21 31.88
CA LEU A 593 -34.79 33.23 31.44
C LEU A 593 -34.22 32.36 30.32
N GLU A 594 -33.46 32.97 29.41
CA GLU A 594 -32.73 32.24 28.36
C GLU A 594 -31.59 31.40 28.96
N ASN A 595 -30.87 31.90 29.97
CA ASN A 595 -29.87 31.14 30.71
C ASN A 595 -30.47 29.86 31.33
N ARG A 596 -31.60 29.97 32.03
CA ARG A 596 -32.31 28.79 32.60
C ARG A 596 -32.72 27.79 31.53
N ARG A 597 -33.26 28.25 30.40
CA ARG A 597 -33.65 27.38 29.28
C ARG A 597 -32.46 26.69 28.61
N ARG A 598 -31.31 27.35 28.54
CA ARG A 598 -30.08 26.76 28.00
C ARG A 598 -29.49 25.74 28.95
N GLU A 599 -29.52 26.00 30.25
CA GLU A 599 -29.05 25.07 31.27
C GLU A 599 -29.92 23.79 31.33
N GLU A 600 -31.25 23.93 31.25
CA GLU A 600 -32.13 22.76 31.15
C GLU A 600 -31.85 21.93 29.88
N ARG A 601 -31.64 22.61 28.74
CA ARG A 601 -31.27 21.96 27.47
C ARG A 601 -29.92 21.27 27.56
N ARG A 602 -28.93 21.89 28.21
CA ARG A 602 -27.60 21.34 28.45
C ARG A 602 -27.69 20.05 29.25
N PHE A 603 -28.40 20.06 30.39
CA PHE A 603 -28.56 18.89 31.24
C PHE A 603 -29.19 17.71 30.49
N LEU A 604 -30.30 17.96 29.78
CA LEU A 604 -30.98 16.93 28.98
C LEU A 604 -30.08 16.41 27.85
N ALA A 605 -29.33 17.29 27.17
CA ALA A 605 -28.43 16.88 26.11
C ALA A 605 -27.26 16.04 26.63
N GLN A 606 -26.66 16.42 27.76
CA GLN A 606 -25.60 15.63 28.40
C GLN A 606 -26.10 14.24 28.80
N GLU A 607 -27.28 14.14 29.41
CA GLU A 607 -27.87 12.85 29.78
C GLU A 607 -28.13 11.97 28.54
N GLY A 608 -28.70 12.56 27.48
CA GLY A 608 -28.95 11.89 26.21
C GLY A 608 -27.66 11.41 25.53
N LEU A 609 -26.62 12.25 25.52
CA LEU A 609 -25.30 11.90 24.99
C LEU A 609 -24.65 10.76 25.79
N GLN A 610 -24.74 10.80 27.13
CA GLN A 610 -24.19 9.75 27.99
C GLN A 610 -24.93 8.42 27.82
N ARG A 611 -26.25 8.44 27.67
CA ARG A 611 -27.03 7.22 27.37
C ARG A 611 -26.63 6.64 26.03
N PHE A 612 -26.44 7.50 25.02
CA PHE A 612 -26.04 7.09 23.69
C PHE A 612 -24.61 6.51 23.66
N ALA A 613 -23.65 7.15 24.34
CA ALA A 613 -22.28 6.66 24.46
C ALA A 613 -22.23 5.28 25.15
N ARG A 614 -22.96 5.08 26.24
CA ARG A 614 -23.06 3.77 26.93
C ARG A 614 -23.58 2.67 26.00
N LYS A 615 -24.58 2.97 25.17
CA LYS A 615 -25.09 2.02 24.17
C LYS A 615 -24.02 1.66 23.14
N LEU A 616 -23.26 2.63 22.65
CA LEU A 616 -22.17 2.38 21.68
C LEU A 616 -21.02 1.55 22.27
N HIS A 617 -20.71 1.76 23.54
CA HIS A 617 -19.74 0.92 24.26
C HIS A 617 -20.21 -0.53 24.40
N ALA A 618 -21.52 -0.79 24.40
CA ALA A 618 -22.08 -2.14 24.40
C ALA A 618 -22.17 -2.80 23.00
N GLU A 619 -22.33 -2.03 21.91
CA GLU A 619 -22.59 -2.57 20.56
C GLU A 619 -21.33 -3.03 19.77
N GLU A 620 -20.13 -2.73 20.25
CA GLU A 620 -18.81 -3.14 19.71
C GLU A 620 -18.43 -2.69 18.29
N HIS A 621 -19.39 -2.39 17.43
CA HIS A 621 -19.17 -2.18 15.99
C HIS A 621 -19.51 -0.76 15.51
N SER A 622 -19.83 0.15 16.43
CA SER A 622 -20.25 1.52 16.13
C SER A 622 -19.37 2.55 16.85
N TYR A 623 -19.19 3.72 16.24
CA TYR A 623 -18.30 4.78 16.73
C TYR A 623 -19.01 6.12 16.83
N MET A 624 -18.52 7.01 17.70
CA MET A 624 -19.01 8.37 17.86
C MET A 624 -17.88 9.38 17.70
N LEU A 625 -18.10 10.38 16.86
CA LEU A 625 -17.17 11.48 16.65
C LEU A 625 -17.88 12.81 16.89
N PHE A 626 -17.44 13.54 17.89
CA PHE A 626 -17.86 14.91 18.13
C PHE A 626 -16.98 15.87 17.35
N LEU A 627 -17.56 16.87 16.70
CA LEU A 627 -16.85 17.95 16.04
C LEU A 627 -17.08 19.25 16.79
N GLY A 628 -16.00 19.87 17.26
CA GLY A 628 -16.03 21.09 18.06
C GLY A 628 -14.75 21.92 17.95
N SER A 629 -14.56 22.81 18.92
CA SER A 629 -13.49 23.81 18.98
C SER A 629 -12.86 23.94 20.38
N GLY A 630 -13.30 23.13 21.34
CA GLY A 630 -12.80 23.07 22.71
C GLY A 630 -11.42 22.40 22.81
N ASN A 631 -10.65 22.78 23.82
CA ASN A 631 -9.34 22.20 24.11
C ASN A 631 -9.45 20.95 25.00
N ALA A 632 -8.30 20.33 25.31
CA ALA A 632 -8.27 19.13 26.15
C ALA A 632 -8.85 19.36 27.55
N GLN A 633 -8.69 20.57 28.12
CA GLN A 633 -9.28 20.90 29.42
C GLN A 633 -10.81 21.00 29.32
N TRP A 634 -11.32 21.63 28.26
CA TRP A 634 -12.76 21.70 27.98
C TRP A 634 -13.38 20.30 27.89
N TRP A 635 -12.75 19.38 27.14
CA TRP A 635 -13.20 17.99 27.09
C TRP A 635 -13.23 17.33 28.46
N ARG A 636 -12.14 17.46 29.24
CA ARG A 636 -12.05 16.87 30.59
C ARG A 636 -13.18 17.35 31.48
N THR A 637 -13.47 18.66 31.46
CA THR A 637 -14.54 19.25 32.25
C THR A 637 -15.93 18.76 31.84
N TYR A 638 -16.19 18.66 30.54
CA TYR A 638 -17.57 18.57 30.05
C TYR A 638 -17.99 17.21 29.49
N LEU A 639 -17.06 16.40 28.99
CA LEU A 639 -17.37 15.19 28.22
C LEU A 639 -16.55 13.95 28.63
N GLN A 640 -15.59 14.05 29.55
CA GLN A 640 -14.80 12.90 30.02
C GLN A 640 -15.65 11.73 30.54
N HIS A 641 -16.81 12.02 31.11
CA HIS A 641 -17.77 11.04 31.60
C HIS A 641 -18.38 10.15 30.50
N LEU A 642 -18.12 10.44 29.22
CA LEU A 642 -18.50 9.60 28.08
C LEU A 642 -17.51 8.46 27.80
N GLU A 643 -16.42 8.36 28.58
CA GLU A 643 -15.38 7.33 28.43
C GLU A 643 -14.75 7.34 27.02
N GLY A 644 -14.56 8.55 26.48
CA GLY A 644 -13.91 8.78 25.18
C GLY A 644 -12.57 9.50 25.32
N GLU A 645 -12.03 9.91 24.17
CA GLU A 645 -10.74 10.61 24.12
C GLU A 645 -10.81 11.91 23.31
N TRP A 646 -10.08 12.94 23.75
CA TRP A 646 -9.95 14.20 23.02
C TRP A 646 -8.87 14.14 21.94
N TRP A 647 -9.08 14.84 20.83
CA TRP A 647 -8.17 14.90 19.71
C TRP A 647 -8.15 16.30 19.07
N VAL A 648 -7.08 17.08 19.30
CA VAL A 648 -6.01 17.44 18.32
C VAL A 648 -5.23 18.69 18.78
N HIS A 649 -3.93 18.77 18.42
CA HIS A 649 -3.15 20.02 18.38
C HIS A 649 -2.53 20.21 16.97
N LYS A 650 -3.33 20.03 15.90
CA LYS A 650 -2.91 20.17 14.49
C LYS A 650 -4.05 20.73 13.62
N PRO A 651 -3.74 21.49 12.55
CA PRO A 651 -4.75 21.98 11.62
C PRO A 651 -5.36 20.83 10.82
N TRP A 652 -6.67 20.87 10.62
CA TRP A 652 -7.39 19.90 9.80
C TRP A 652 -7.25 20.23 8.34
N GLY A 653 -6.72 19.29 7.58
CA GLY A 653 -6.64 19.39 6.15
C GLY A 653 -6.09 18.12 5.52
N PHE A 654 -5.93 18.19 4.21
CA PHE A 654 -5.13 17.24 3.47
C PHE A 654 -3.98 18.02 2.85
N THR A 655 -2.80 17.42 2.72
CA THR A 655 -1.70 18.08 2.03
C THR A 655 -1.89 17.93 0.52
N VAL A 656 -1.78 19.04 -0.21
CA VAL A 656 -1.68 18.98 -1.67
C VAL A 656 -0.39 18.28 -2.05
N HIS A 657 -0.50 17.27 -2.90
CA HIS A 657 0.64 16.50 -3.39
C HIS A 657 1.63 17.41 -4.12
N THR A 658 2.92 17.22 -3.84
CA THR A 658 4.02 18.06 -4.35
C THR A 658 4.05 18.23 -5.87
N ARG A 659 3.67 17.20 -6.66
CA ARG A 659 3.50 17.32 -8.13
C ARG A 659 2.57 18.47 -8.59
N TYR A 660 1.61 18.87 -7.76
CA TYR A 660 0.70 20.00 -8.07
C TYR A 660 1.24 21.34 -7.57
N LEU A 661 2.11 21.34 -6.56
CA LEU A 661 2.82 22.56 -6.12
C LEU A 661 3.80 23.05 -7.19
N GLN A 662 4.42 22.14 -7.97
CA GLN A 662 5.29 22.51 -9.09
C GLN A 662 4.52 23.08 -10.29
N ALA A 663 3.29 22.61 -10.55
CA ALA A 663 2.49 23.07 -11.68
C ALA A 663 1.94 24.50 -11.50
N GLU A 664 1.74 24.97 -10.27
CA GLU A 664 1.32 26.35 -9.99
C GLU A 664 2.48 27.35 -10.12
N GLY A 665 3.72 26.93 -9.79
CA GLY A 665 4.91 27.77 -9.99
C GLY A 665 5.21 28.11 -11.45
N SER A 666 4.87 27.20 -12.38
CA SER A 666 5.04 27.43 -13.82
C SER A 666 3.94 28.29 -14.46
N ARG A 667 2.85 28.60 -13.74
CA ARG A 667 1.78 29.48 -14.24
C ARG A 667 1.94 30.95 -13.84
N LEU A 668 2.95 31.28 -13.04
CA LEU A 668 3.28 32.65 -12.63
C LEU A 668 4.47 33.25 -13.40
N CYS A 669 4.96 32.55 -14.44
CA CYS A 669 5.96 33.08 -15.38
C CYS A 669 5.48 32.88 -16.82
N VAL A 670 4.50 33.68 -17.24
CA VAL A 670 4.26 34.04 -18.65
C VAL A 670 4.02 35.53 -18.70
#